data_AF-A0A1F8RU72-F1
#
_entry.id   AF-A0A1F8RU72-F1
#
_cell.length_a   1.000
_cell.length_b   1.000
_cell.length_c   1.000
_cell.angle_alpha   90.00
_cell.angle_beta   90.00
_cell.angle_gamma   90.00
#
_symmetry.space_group_name_H-M   'P 1'
#
loop_
_entity.id
_entity.type
_entity.pdbx_description
1 polymer ?
#
loop_
_entity_poly.entity_id
_entity_poly.type
_entity_poly.pdbx_seq_one_letter_code
_entity_poly.pdbx_strand_id
1 'polypeptide(L)'
;MNTGKQINAMVVVLFLTLITLGAYTIWDPLRSDTAEEEQVEMAVERGATTFALNCRLCHGDRGEGGVDGGRLPAALPLNVDRLQGIQDGAFSQPAYDAAFKLVSNTIMCGRAGTSMPTWGQSQGGALSTEQIRQLALLITLGRWELAQEHADEIDAMATEHATVQMPDGSFGASDTELIVSNASLFSLGQYIRIDDERLRVRQNELEVQRGADGTEASSHESGALVLRAEGGAFIDTGETLRHSVEPEDSVLVVNDLKGFTVGDTLRLGSEAVRIVDIVTGLPTTGQRLAEEIGRTADELLVSGADAIEVGTLIRVHGELMEVVAIRDDGESGNALEAGISATDRRISVNDPGLFGEGYVLRLGEELVEVQGPVETGQALGESVGRAETTLAVSGTQGIEAGMVIRIGRELLRVTEVLEPARLEIERAADDTQAASHRSGTAFVRLVEGAEEGETVEQPTGQKLLEAVGPDGTLVTVSGTTGVSVGGTFQLGDELVRIVNSRPARLRVERGVERTSRDGHARRVPLYEANLLVVERGVGGTQPQAHSEGEQAFLTVVEVKRAAGGSKLEVHSKNAEIFLGHRLIMERGVLGSEAAEHPSGALVLNFPPAPEGPTITQEACGQRAVAPAPETPAGPTQTPVAGAQEVVISLSEWSVSPDPATIADGPVTFQVSNEGVAVHNFRVFATDLAPDSLPVAVDRVDEESDQLDVVGGIAGAIPAGTSQTVAVDLPPGSYVLVCNVPTHYQTGMFVGFQVTAP
;
A
#
# COMPACT_ATOMS: atom_id res chain seq x y z
N MET A 1 -48.44 62.25 -61.21
CA MET A 1 -48.32 60.92 -60.58
C MET A 1 -49.42 60.03 -61.14
N ASN A 2 -49.08 58.83 -61.63
CA ASN A 2 -50.05 57.92 -62.22
C ASN A 2 -50.57 56.99 -61.11
N THR A 3 -51.65 57.40 -60.46
CA THR A 3 -52.25 56.76 -59.27
C THR A 3 -52.56 55.28 -59.49
N GLY A 4 -52.92 54.87 -60.72
CA GLY A 4 -53.12 53.46 -61.06
C GLY A 4 -51.86 52.60 -60.96
N LYS A 5 -50.67 53.14 -61.30
CA LYS A 5 -49.40 52.41 -61.16
C LYS A 5 -49.00 52.24 -59.69
N GLN A 6 -49.27 53.23 -58.85
CA GLN A 6 -49.00 53.16 -57.40
C GLN A 6 -49.93 52.17 -56.70
N ILE A 7 -51.21 52.15 -57.07
CA ILE A 7 -52.18 51.17 -56.54
C ILE A 7 -51.79 49.75 -56.94
N ASN A 8 -51.46 49.51 -58.22
CA ASN A 8 -51.03 48.17 -58.67
C ASN A 8 -49.74 47.72 -57.96
N ALA A 9 -48.78 48.62 -57.74
CA ALA A 9 -47.57 48.30 -56.99
C ALA A 9 -47.87 47.94 -55.53
N MET A 10 -48.74 48.69 -54.85
CA MET A 10 -49.16 48.36 -53.47
C MET A 10 -49.91 47.03 -53.39
N VAL A 11 -50.78 46.73 -54.36
CA VAL A 11 -51.51 45.45 -54.43
C VAL A 11 -50.54 44.28 -54.66
N VAL A 12 -49.58 44.42 -55.58
CA VAL A 12 -48.57 43.38 -55.82
C VAL A 12 -47.71 43.15 -54.57
N VAL A 13 -47.26 44.22 -53.91
CA VAL A 13 -46.50 44.09 -52.65
C VAL A 13 -47.35 43.41 -51.59
N LEU A 14 -48.62 43.79 -51.42
CA LEU A 14 -49.52 43.14 -50.46
C LEU A 14 -49.69 41.64 -50.75
N PHE A 15 -49.91 41.26 -52.01
CA PHE A 15 -50.01 39.85 -52.40
C PHE A 15 -48.70 39.09 -52.17
N LEU A 16 -47.55 39.69 -52.48
CA LEU A 16 -46.24 39.09 -52.20
C LEU A 16 -46.01 38.93 -50.69
N THR A 17 -46.39 39.92 -49.88
CA THR A 17 -46.33 39.86 -48.42
C THR A 17 -47.24 38.75 -47.89
N LEU A 18 -48.47 38.62 -48.38
CA LEU A 18 -49.38 37.55 -47.96
C LEU A 18 -48.90 36.16 -48.39
N ILE A 19 -48.32 36.03 -49.60
CA ILE A 19 -47.74 34.77 -50.08
C ILE A 19 -46.52 34.38 -49.24
N THR A 20 -45.64 35.32 -48.92
CA THR A 20 -44.46 35.07 -48.09
C THR A 20 -44.82 34.72 -46.65
N LEU A 21 -45.78 35.43 -46.03
CA LEU A 21 -46.34 35.07 -44.72
C LEU A 21 -47.00 33.68 -44.77
N GLY A 22 -47.80 33.39 -45.80
CA GLY A 22 -48.42 32.08 -45.98
C GLY A 22 -47.40 30.95 -46.12
N ALA A 23 -46.35 31.15 -46.94
CA ALA A 23 -45.24 30.21 -47.07
C ALA A 23 -44.47 30.04 -45.74
N TYR A 24 -44.24 31.13 -45.00
CA TYR A 24 -43.62 31.09 -43.69
C TYR A 24 -44.46 30.27 -42.70
N THR A 25 -45.78 30.46 -42.66
CA THR A 25 -46.66 29.68 -41.76
C THR A 25 -46.69 28.18 -42.07
N ILE A 26 -46.36 27.77 -43.29
CA ILE A 26 -46.26 26.36 -43.69
C ILE A 26 -44.86 25.80 -43.35
N TRP A 27 -43.82 26.62 -43.45
CA TRP A 27 -42.43 26.21 -43.18
C TRP A 27 -42.07 26.25 -41.68
N ASP A 28 -42.65 27.16 -40.91
CA ASP A 28 -42.35 27.37 -39.49
C ASP A 28 -42.53 26.12 -38.61
N PRO A 29 -43.57 25.27 -38.79
CA PRO A 29 -43.70 24.01 -38.04
C PRO A 29 -42.51 23.08 -38.28
N LEU A 30 -42.10 22.85 -39.53
CA LEU A 30 -40.97 21.97 -39.86
C LEU A 30 -39.64 22.47 -39.28
N ARG A 31 -39.43 23.79 -39.32
CA ARG A 31 -38.25 24.43 -38.70
C ARG A 31 -38.30 24.35 -37.17
N SER A 32 -39.50 24.42 -36.59
CA SER A 32 -39.70 24.29 -35.15
C SER A 32 -39.44 22.86 -34.68
N ASP A 33 -39.97 21.86 -35.38
CA ASP A 33 -39.82 20.44 -35.01
C ASP A 33 -38.34 20.02 -35.06
N THR A 34 -37.62 20.40 -36.12
CA THR A 34 -36.17 20.13 -36.24
C THR A 34 -35.35 20.83 -35.16
N ALA A 35 -35.69 22.07 -34.81
CA ALA A 35 -35.03 22.79 -33.73
C ALA A 35 -35.34 22.20 -32.35
N GLU A 36 -36.53 21.64 -32.15
CA GLU A 36 -36.91 20.96 -30.91
C GLU A 36 -36.11 19.66 -30.74
N GLU A 37 -35.98 18.84 -31.78
CA GLU A 37 -35.16 17.63 -31.78
C GLU A 37 -33.68 17.94 -31.47
N GLU A 38 -33.09 18.94 -32.13
CA GLU A 38 -31.71 19.36 -31.85
C GLU A 38 -31.53 19.85 -30.41
N GLN A 39 -32.51 20.59 -29.86
CA GLN A 39 -32.47 21.04 -28.48
C GLN A 39 -32.58 19.90 -27.47
N VAL A 40 -33.40 18.88 -27.77
CA VAL A 40 -33.49 17.68 -26.94
C VAL A 40 -32.17 16.93 -26.98
N GLU A 41 -31.57 16.74 -28.14
CA GLU A 41 -30.29 16.03 -28.28
C GLU A 41 -29.18 16.70 -27.49
N MET A 42 -28.99 18.02 -27.67
CA MET A 42 -28.01 18.79 -26.89
C MET A 42 -28.29 18.75 -25.38
N ALA A 43 -29.57 18.69 -24.99
CA ALA A 43 -29.94 18.60 -23.58
C ALA A 43 -29.62 17.21 -23.00
N VAL A 44 -29.80 16.14 -23.77
CA VAL A 44 -29.43 14.78 -23.38
C VAL A 44 -27.92 14.66 -23.24
N GLU A 45 -27.15 15.17 -24.20
CA GLU A 45 -25.67 15.13 -24.17
C GLU A 45 -25.11 15.86 -22.95
N ARG A 46 -25.60 17.08 -22.65
CA ARG A 46 -25.25 17.78 -21.40
C ARG A 46 -25.67 17.03 -20.14
N GLY A 47 -26.82 16.35 -20.23
CA GLY A 47 -27.29 15.43 -19.19
C GLY A 47 -26.31 14.28 -18.97
N ALA A 48 -25.79 13.68 -20.04
CA ALA A 48 -24.82 12.59 -20.00
C ALA A 48 -23.50 13.01 -19.37
N THR A 49 -22.96 14.17 -19.73
CA THR A 49 -21.77 14.74 -19.07
C THR A 49 -22.03 14.94 -17.57
N THR A 50 -23.17 15.52 -17.20
CA THR A 50 -23.53 15.75 -15.78
C THR A 50 -23.67 14.43 -15.03
N PHE A 51 -24.27 13.42 -15.66
CA PHE A 51 -24.44 12.09 -15.10
C PHE A 51 -23.08 11.41 -14.86
N ALA A 52 -22.19 11.48 -15.84
CA ALA A 52 -20.87 10.86 -15.77
C ALA A 52 -19.97 11.52 -14.69
N LEU A 53 -20.16 12.81 -14.41
CA LEU A 53 -19.42 13.50 -13.35
C LEU A 53 -19.98 13.22 -11.94
N ASN A 54 -21.29 13.04 -11.79
CA ASN A 54 -21.95 13.13 -10.48
C ASN A 54 -22.75 11.89 -10.08
N CYS A 55 -23.34 11.18 -11.04
CA CYS A 55 -24.34 10.15 -10.79
C CYS A 55 -23.81 8.74 -11.02
N ARG A 56 -22.91 8.55 -12.01
CA ARG A 56 -22.33 7.24 -12.31
C ARG A 56 -21.60 6.63 -11.12
N LEU A 57 -21.07 7.47 -10.24
CA LEU A 57 -20.36 7.08 -9.03
C LEU A 57 -21.22 6.22 -8.08
N CYS A 58 -22.55 6.36 -8.14
CA CYS A 58 -23.48 5.50 -7.42
C CYS A 58 -24.25 4.57 -8.38
N HIS A 59 -24.67 5.07 -9.54
CA HIS A 59 -25.61 4.38 -10.42
C HIS A 59 -24.97 3.56 -11.55
N GLY A 60 -23.65 3.48 -11.67
CA GLY A 60 -23.01 2.80 -12.80
C GLY A 60 -22.88 3.68 -14.03
N ASP A 61 -22.02 3.29 -14.97
CA ASP A 61 -21.66 4.10 -16.14
C ASP A 61 -22.83 4.24 -17.14
N ARG A 62 -23.72 3.22 -17.18
CA ARG A 62 -24.95 3.21 -17.98
C ARG A 62 -26.21 3.25 -17.11
N GLY A 63 -26.10 3.64 -15.84
CA GLY A 63 -27.24 3.68 -14.93
C GLY A 63 -27.73 2.28 -14.50
N GLU A 64 -26.88 1.27 -14.53
CA GLU A 64 -27.21 -0.12 -14.20
C GLU A 64 -27.56 -0.31 -12.72
N GLY A 65 -27.02 0.52 -11.83
CA GLY A 65 -27.24 0.47 -10.38
C GLY A 65 -26.86 -0.85 -9.71
N GLY A 66 -26.93 -0.90 -8.40
CA GLY A 66 -26.71 -2.12 -7.62
C GLY A 66 -25.34 -2.78 -7.86
N VAL A 67 -25.33 -4.11 -7.75
CA VAL A 67 -24.14 -4.94 -7.98
C VAL A 67 -23.69 -4.91 -9.45
N ASP A 68 -24.63 -4.85 -10.39
CA ASP A 68 -24.36 -4.84 -11.84
C ASP A 68 -23.70 -3.52 -12.28
N GLY A 69 -24.09 -2.42 -11.64
CA GLY A 69 -23.48 -1.12 -11.81
C GLY A 69 -22.14 -0.98 -11.12
N GLY A 70 -21.73 -1.94 -10.28
CA GLY A 70 -20.41 -2.03 -9.64
C GLY A 70 -19.97 -0.83 -8.82
N ARG A 71 -20.92 0.02 -8.43
CA ARG A 71 -20.66 1.30 -7.77
C ARG A 71 -21.20 1.21 -6.36
N LEU A 72 -22.37 1.79 -6.08
CA LEU A 72 -23.03 1.64 -4.79
C LEU A 72 -24.03 0.45 -4.84
N PRO A 73 -23.83 -0.65 -4.08
CA PRO A 73 -24.72 -1.81 -4.12
C PRO A 73 -26.19 -1.51 -3.79
N ALA A 74 -26.44 -0.46 -3.00
CA ALA A 74 -27.77 0.00 -2.65
C ALA A 74 -28.41 0.94 -3.68
N ALA A 75 -27.66 1.39 -4.70
CA ALA A 75 -28.20 2.26 -5.73
C ALA A 75 -29.21 1.51 -6.60
N LEU A 76 -30.32 2.17 -6.93
CA LEU A 76 -31.31 1.57 -7.81
C LEU A 76 -30.89 1.66 -9.29
N PRO A 77 -31.21 0.65 -10.10
CA PRO A 77 -31.05 0.71 -11.55
C PRO A 77 -31.92 1.83 -12.13
N LEU A 78 -31.34 2.64 -12.99
CA LEU A 78 -31.98 3.74 -13.73
C LEU A 78 -32.31 3.33 -15.18
N ASN A 79 -31.56 2.39 -15.74
CA ASN A 79 -31.73 1.84 -17.09
C ASN A 79 -32.84 0.77 -17.19
N VAL A 80 -34.00 1.04 -16.59
CA VAL A 80 -35.14 0.11 -16.53
C VAL A 80 -36.36 0.65 -17.25
N ASP A 81 -37.01 -0.18 -18.07
CA ASP A 81 -38.20 0.12 -18.90
C ASP A 81 -39.19 1.12 -18.28
N ARG A 82 -39.53 0.93 -17.01
CA ARG A 82 -40.49 1.79 -16.28
C ARG A 82 -40.07 3.27 -16.21
N LEU A 83 -38.77 3.55 -16.25
CA LEU A 83 -38.21 4.90 -16.26
C LEU A 83 -38.05 5.44 -17.68
N GLN A 84 -38.04 4.58 -18.71
CA GLN A 84 -38.02 4.98 -20.11
C GLN A 84 -39.42 5.12 -20.75
N GLY A 85 -40.46 5.15 -19.91
CA GLY A 85 -41.85 5.26 -20.37
C GLY A 85 -42.38 4.00 -21.07
N ILE A 86 -41.71 2.86 -20.88
CA ILE A 86 -42.15 1.57 -21.40
C ILE A 86 -43.05 0.91 -20.35
N GLN A 87 -44.27 0.59 -20.76
CA GLN A 87 -45.26 -0.12 -19.97
C GLN A 87 -45.79 -1.30 -20.80
N ASP A 88 -45.78 -2.50 -20.23
CA ASP A 88 -46.18 -3.74 -20.92
C ASP A 88 -45.42 -3.98 -22.25
N GLY A 89 -44.14 -3.58 -22.31
CA GLY A 89 -43.26 -3.76 -23.46
C GLY A 89 -43.45 -2.74 -24.60
N ALA A 90 -44.26 -1.70 -24.39
CA ALA A 90 -44.46 -0.62 -25.37
C ALA A 90 -44.34 0.77 -24.74
N PHE A 91 -43.89 1.75 -25.53
CA PHE A 91 -43.83 3.15 -25.11
C PHE A 91 -45.24 3.72 -24.87
N SER A 92 -45.38 4.47 -23.79
CA SER A 92 -46.62 5.14 -23.39
C SER A 92 -46.31 6.55 -22.91
N GLN A 93 -46.85 7.57 -23.60
CA GLN A 93 -46.62 8.98 -23.23
C GLN A 93 -46.99 9.28 -21.76
N PRO A 94 -48.14 8.81 -21.22
CA PRO A 94 -48.45 8.98 -19.79
C PRO A 94 -47.43 8.32 -18.85
N ALA A 95 -46.86 7.16 -19.24
CA ALA A 95 -45.84 6.49 -18.45
C ALA A 95 -44.52 7.26 -18.50
N TYR A 96 -44.14 7.78 -19.68
CA TYR A 96 -43.00 8.67 -19.85
C TYR A 96 -43.13 9.94 -19.01
N ASP A 97 -44.26 10.65 -19.08
CA ASP A 97 -44.48 11.88 -18.30
C ASP A 97 -44.40 11.61 -16.79
N ALA A 98 -44.92 10.47 -16.34
CA ALA A 98 -44.84 10.03 -14.95
C ALA A 98 -43.40 9.69 -14.54
N ALA A 99 -42.65 8.99 -15.39
CA ALA A 99 -41.25 8.67 -15.18
C ALA A 99 -40.37 9.92 -15.13
N PHE A 100 -40.55 10.84 -16.09
CA PHE A 100 -39.84 12.10 -16.16
C PHE A 100 -40.06 12.94 -14.89
N LYS A 101 -41.32 13.02 -14.45
CA LYS A 101 -41.69 13.69 -13.21
C LYS A 101 -41.09 12.99 -11.98
N LEU A 102 -41.07 11.66 -11.94
CA LEU A 102 -40.47 10.91 -10.84
C LEU A 102 -38.97 11.15 -10.75
N VAL A 103 -38.25 11.03 -11.87
CA VAL A 103 -36.80 11.22 -11.96
C VAL A 103 -36.43 12.64 -11.58
N SER A 104 -37.03 13.64 -12.22
CA SER A 104 -36.75 15.06 -11.93
C SER A 104 -37.01 15.42 -10.47
N ASN A 105 -38.12 14.96 -9.87
CA ASN A 105 -38.38 15.20 -8.44
C ASN A 105 -37.41 14.45 -7.53
N THR A 106 -37.02 13.23 -7.88
CA THR A 106 -36.08 12.44 -7.08
C THR A 106 -34.70 13.09 -7.07
N ILE A 107 -34.22 13.58 -8.23
CA ILE A 107 -32.95 14.32 -8.30
C ILE A 107 -33.08 15.65 -7.54
N MET A 108 -34.16 16.40 -7.79
CA MET A 108 -34.37 17.70 -7.14
C MET A 108 -34.39 17.60 -5.61
N CYS A 109 -35.07 16.60 -5.06
CA CYS A 109 -35.32 16.47 -3.63
C CYS A 109 -34.35 15.52 -2.92
N GLY A 110 -33.67 14.64 -3.65
CA GLY A 110 -33.03 13.47 -3.05
C GLY A 110 -34.06 12.49 -2.50
N ARG A 111 -33.57 11.49 -1.75
CA ARG A 111 -34.43 10.48 -1.12
C ARG A 111 -33.98 10.22 0.32
N ALA A 112 -34.77 10.74 1.26
CA ALA A 112 -34.57 10.60 2.70
C ALA A 112 -34.41 9.12 3.11
N GLY A 113 -33.45 8.86 3.99
CA GLY A 113 -33.12 7.51 4.44
C GLY A 113 -32.37 6.66 3.40
N THR A 114 -31.84 7.28 2.34
CA THR A 114 -30.93 6.65 1.36
C THR A 114 -29.71 7.52 1.13
N SER A 115 -28.71 7.00 0.41
CA SER A 115 -27.52 7.74 0.00
C SER A 115 -27.76 8.68 -1.20
N MET A 116 -28.98 8.81 -1.72
CA MET A 116 -29.28 9.72 -2.83
C MET A 116 -29.48 11.15 -2.31
N PRO A 117 -28.50 12.07 -2.52
CA PRO A 117 -28.57 13.42 -1.97
C PRO A 117 -29.57 14.28 -2.72
N THR A 118 -29.90 15.41 -2.10
CA THR A 118 -30.67 16.49 -2.72
C THR A 118 -29.79 17.25 -3.72
N TRP A 119 -30.18 17.24 -5.00
CA TRP A 119 -29.40 17.94 -6.04
C TRP A 119 -30.01 19.26 -6.50
N GLY A 120 -31.29 19.54 -6.23
CA GLY A 120 -31.90 20.79 -6.71
C GLY A 120 -31.46 22.03 -5.94
N GLN A 121 -31.02 23.07 -6.64
CA GLN A 121 -30.69 24.38 -6.04
C GLN A 121 -31.83 24.94 -5.17
N SER A 122 -33.08 24.71 -5.56
CA SER A 122 -34.25 25.13 -4.79
C SER A 122 -34.38 24.43 -3.43
N GLN A 123 -33.68 23.32 -3.24
CA GLN A 123 -33.66 22.49 -2.04
C GLN A 123 -32.26 22.46 -1.37
N GLY A 124 -31.33 23.33 -1.79
CA GLY A 124 -29.97 23.39 -1.25
C GLY A 124 -28.94 22.49 -1.95
N GLY A 125 -29.29 21.90 -3.09
CA GLY A 125 -28.39 21.09 -3.91
C GLY A 125 -27.71 21.85 -5.07
N ALA A 126 -26.92 21.14 -5.86
CA ALA A 126 -26.01 21.70 -6.85
C ALA A 126 -26.62 22.23 -8.16
N LEU A 127 -27.63 21.52 -8.63
CA LEU A 127 -28.06 21.53 -10.01
C LEU A 127 -29.22 22.50 -10.18
N SER A 128 -29.10 23.33 -11.21
CA SER A 128 -30.18 24.16 -11.68
C SER A 128 -31.36 23.31 -12.17
N THR A 129 -32.54 23.91 -12.26
CA THR A 129 -33.73 23.24 -12.80
C THR A 129 -33.51 22.70 -14.22
N GLU A 130 -32.73 23.40 -15.04
CA GLU A 130 -32.42 22.95 -16.40
C GLU A 130 -31.44 21.77 -16.42
N GLN A 131 -30.42 21.76 -15.55
CA GLN A 131 -29.52 20.59 -15.43
C GLN A 131 -30.28 19.36 -14.93
N ILE A 132 -31.24 19.53 -14.01
CA ILE A 132 -32.13 18.44 -13.59
C ILE A 132 -33.01 17.97 -14.75
N ARG A 133 -33.51 18.90 -15.58
CA ARG A 133 -34.29 18.57 -16.78
C ARG A 133 -33.46 17.74 -17.77
N GLN A 134 -32.21 18.13 -18.00
CA GLN A 134 -31.24 17.44 -18.87
C GLN A 134 -30.94 16.02 -18.38
N LEU A 135 -30.67 15.84 -17.08
CA LEU A 135 -30.52 14.53 -16.46
C LEU A 135 -31.78 13.67 -16.58
N ALA A 136 -32.95 14.26 -16.34
CA ALA A 136 -34.21 13.55 -16.48
C ALA A 136 -34.47 13.12 -17.94
N LEU A 137 -34.10 13.96 -18.92
CA LEU A 137 -34.17 13.61 -20.34
C LEU A 137 -33.26 12.42 -20.67
N LEU A 138 -31.99 12.46 -20.26
CA LEU A 138 -31.05 11.34 -20.44
C LEU A 138 -31.65 10.02 -19.92
N ILE A 139 -32.07 10.02 -18.66
CA ILE A 139 -32.56 8.81 -17.97
C ILE A 139 -33.85 8.30 -18.61
N THR A 140 -34.78 9.19 -18.96
CA THR A 140 -36.09 8.78 -19.49
C THR A 140 -36.09 8.48 -20.98
N LEU A 141 -35.13 9.02 -21.75
CA LEU A 141 -34.91 8.62 -23.14
C LEU A 141 -34.00 7.40 -23.24
N GLY A 142 -33.33 7.02 -22.15
CA GLY A 142 -32.51 5.80 -22.08
C GLY A 142 -31.26 5.88 -22.95
N ARG A 143 -30.69 7.07 -23.13
CA ARG A 143 -29.53 7.34 -23.99
C ARG A 143 -28.22 7.01 -23.28
N TRP A 144 -28.11 5.77 -22.81
CA TRP A 144 -27.03 5.30 -21.95
C TRP A 144 -25.69 5.15 -22.67
N GLU A 145 -25.70 5.07 -23.99
CA GLU A 145 -24.49 5.10 -24.81
C GLU A 145 -23.72 6.41 -24.64
N LEU A 146 -24.41 7.55 -24.53
CA LEU A 146 -23.78 8.84 -24.28
C LEU A 146 -23.22 8.94 -22.85
N ALA A 147 -23.91 8.33 -21.88
CA ALA A 147 -23.45 8.29 -20.49
C ALA A 147 -22.14 7.48 -20.38
N GLN A 148 -22.06 6.35 -21.08
CA GLN A 148 -20.84 5.56 -21.17
C GLN A 148 -19.71 6.33 -21.85
N GLU A 149 -19.98 6.93 -23.01
CA GLU A 149 -18.97 7.67 -23.79
C GLU A 149 -18.29 8.75 -22.93
N HIS A 150 -19.07 9.57 -22.22
CA HIS A 150 -18.49 10.58 -21.33
C HIS A 150 -17.83 9.99 -20.07
N ALA A 151 -18.31 8.85 -19.56
CA ALA A 151 -17.63 8.17 -18.46
C ALA A 151 -16.23 7.72 -18.89
N ASP A 152 -16.10 7.21 -20.12
CA ASP A 152 -14.84 6.76 -20.72
C ASP A 152 -13.89 7.92 -20.96
N GLU A 153 -14.41 9.04 -21.48
CA GLU A 153 -13.63 10.28 -21.64
C GLU A 153 -13.11 10.79 -20.30
N ILE A 154 -13.96 10.84 -19.27
CA ILE A 154 -13.57 11.30 -17.93
C ILE A 154 -12.52 10.37 -17.32
N ASP A 155 -12.68 9.05 -17.45
CA ASP A 155 -11.72 8.06 -16.94
C ASP A 155 -10.39 8.15 -17.69
N ALA A 156 -10.41 8.37 -19.01
CA ALA A 156 -9.19 8.57 -19.81
C ALA A 156 -8.47 9.89 -19.47
N MET A 157 -9.21 10.93 -19.06
CA MET A 157 -8.67 12.24 -18.69
C MET A 157 -8.18 12.33 -17.24
N ALA A 158 -8.53 11.37 -16.38
CA ALA A 158 -8.04 11.27 -15.00
C ALA A 158 -6.64 10.62 -15.00
N THR A 159 -5.62 11.45 -15.25
CA THR A 159 -4.18 11.16 -15.31
C THR A 159 -3.67 10.17 -14.25
N GLU A 160 -3.68 8.88 -14.61
CA GLU A 160 -2.69 7.82 -14.36
C GLU A 160 -3.27 6.53 -14.95
N HIS A 161 -2.78 6.09 -16.12
CA HIS A 161 -3.23 4.87 -16.80
C HIS A 161 -2.04 3.99 -17.17
N ALA A 162 -2.24 2.68 -17.14
CA ALA A 162 -1.29 1.72 -17.69
C ALA A 162 -1.81 1.15 -19.00
N THR A 163 -0.97 0.40 -19.70
CA THR A 163 -1.35 -0.34 -20.91
C THR A 163 -1.06 -1.81 -20.73
N VAL A 164 -1.92 -2.68 -21.24
CA VAL A 164 -1.68 -4.13 -21.32
C VAL A 164 -0.38 -4.41 -22.09
N GLN A 165 0.49 -5.29 -21.59
CA GLN A 165 1.79 -5.65 -22.17
C GLN A 165 1.97 -7.18 -22.28
N MET A 166 1.07 -7.85 -23.00
CA MET A 166 1.15 -9.31 -23.18
C MET A 166 2.13 -9.69 -24.31
N PRO A 167 3.08 -10.62 -24.10
CA PRO A 167 4.07 -11.04 -25.11
C PRO A 167 3.48 -11.74 -26.33
N ASP A 168 2.35 -12.43 -26.15
CA ASP A 168 1.59 -13.16 -27.17
C ASP A 168 0.47 -12.32 -27.82
N GLY A 169 0.35 -11.05 -27.43
CA GLY A 169 -0.41 -10.03 -28.15
C GLY A 169 -1.76 -9.66 -27.55
N SER A 170 -2.35 -10.48 -26.67
CA SER A 170 -3.59 -10.16 -25.97
C SER A 170 -3.66 -10.78 -24.57
N PHE A 171 -4.41 -10.15 -23.69
CA PHE A 171 -4.83 -10.68 -22.40
C PHE A 171 -6.18 -11.37 -22.62
N GLY A 172 -6.17 -12.71 -22.68
CA GLY A 172 -7.32 -13.54 -23.01
C GLY A 172 -8.35 -13.61 -21.88
N ALA A 173 -9.62 -13.91 -22.18
CA ALA A 173 -10.72 -13.90 -21.22
C ALA A 173 -10.58 -14.83 -19.99
N SER A 174 -9.69 -15.83 -20.06
CA SER A 174 -9.37 -16.75 -18.95
C SER A 174 -8.11 -16.38 -18.18
N ASP A 175 -7.33 -15.42 -18.67
CA ASP A 175 -6.05 -15.05 -18.08
C ASP A 175 -6.29 -14.33 -16.75
N THR A 176 -5.49 -14.67 -15.76
CA THR A 176 -5.56 -14.07 -14.41
C THR A 176 -4.32 -13.28 -14.07
N GLU A 177 -3.30 -13.34 -14.92
CA GLU A 177 -2.06 -12.60 -14.79
C GLU A 177 -2.02 -11.52 -15.87
N LEU A 178 -2.17 -10.27 -15.45
CA LEU A 178 -2.14 -9.11 -16.33
C LEU A 178 -0.76 -8.46 -16.24
N ILE A 179 -0.06 -8.40 -17.38
CA ILE A 179 1.16 -7.60 -17.49
C ILE A 179 0.77 -6.19 -17.93
N VAL A 180 1.21 -5.18 -17.20
CA VAL A 180 0.94 -3.77 -17.49
C VAL A 180 2.21 -2.94 -17.61
N SER A 181 2.14 -1.81 -18.32
CA SER A 181 3.26 -0.88 -18.47
C SER A 181 3.71 -0.21 -17.18
N ASN A 182 2.79 -0.07 -16.21
CA ASN A 182 3.10 0.45 -14.89
C ASN A 182 2.10 -0.10 -13.87
N ALA A 183 2.50 -1.12 -13.12
CA ALA A 183 1.64 -1.70 -12.08
C ALA A 183 1.51 -0.78 -10.85
N SER A 184 2.33 0.27 -10.72
CA SER A 184 2.38 1.13 -9.51
C SER A 184 1.24 2.12 -9.42
N LEU A 185 0.49 2.24 -10.51
CA LEU A 185 -0.77 2.97 -10.54
C LEU A 185 -1.91 2.25 -9.82
N PHE A 186 -1.73 0.96 -9.49
CA PHE A 186 -2.77 0.11 -8.94
C PHE A 186 -2.39 -0.45 -7.58
N SER A 187 -3.33 -0.40 -6.65
CA SER A 187 -3.25 -0.97 -5.32
C SER A 187 -3.91 -2.35 -5.26
N LEU A 188 -3.42 -3.21 -4.37
CA LEU A 188 -4.04 -4.51 -4.08
C LEU A 188 -5.51 -4.33 -3.66
N GLY A 189 -6.42 -5.01 -4.36
CA GLY A 189 -7.87 -4.92 -4.16
C GLY A 189 -8.58 -3.80 -4.85
N GLN A 190 -7.83 -2.95 -5.52
CA GLN A 190 -8.40 -1.89 -6.31
C GLN A 190 -9.15 -2.52 -7.49
N TYR A 191 -10.34 -1.97 -7.76
CA TYR A 191 -11.01 -2.23 -9.02
C TYR A 191 -10.30 -1.45 -10.13
N ILE A 192 -10.04 -2.13 -11.22
CA ILE A 192 -9.50 -1.53 -12.44
C ILE A 192 -10.43 -1.88 -13.59
N ARG A 193 -10.30 -1.15 -14.68
CA ARG A 193 -11.16 -1.31 -15.83
C ARG A 193 -10.32 -1.38 -17.10
N ILE A 194 -10.66 -2.31 -17.98
CA ILE A 194 -10.15 -2.36 -19.35
C ILE A 194 -11.38 -2.46 -20.25
N ASP A 195 -11.57 -1.48 -21.13
CA ASP A 195 -12.78 -1.36 -21.96
C ASP A 195 -14.06 -1.45 -21.11
N ASP A 196 -14.97 -2.39 -21.36
CA ASP A 196 -16.18 -2.61 -20.53
C ASP A 196 -15.94 -3.61 -19.38
N GLU A 197 -14.81 -4.32 -19.35
CA GLU A 197 -14.51 -5.30 -18.31
C GLU A 197 -14.03 -4.60 -17.03
N ARG A 198 -14.57 -5.05 -15.91
CA ARG A 198 -14.12 -4.67 -14.58
C ARG A 198 -13.34 -5.83 -14.01
N LEU A 199 -12.15 -5.52 -13.52
CA LEU A 199 -11.24 -6.45 -12.91
C LEU A 199 -10.95 -5.97 -11.49
N ARG A 200 -10.60 -6.89 -10.60
CA ARG A 200 -10.11 -6.54 -9.26
C ARG A 200 -8.69 -7.03 -9.14
N VAL A 201 -7.76 -6.14 -8.81
CA VAL A 201 -6.40 -6.57 -8.45
C VAL A 201 -6.56 -7.46 -7.21
N ARG A 202 -6.17 -8.73 -7.27
CA ARG A 202 -6.35 -9.64 -6.13
C ARG A 202 -5.68 -9.05 -4.90
N GLN A 203 -6.32 -9.19 -3.74
CA GLN A 203 -5.82 -8.63 -2.49
C GLN A 203 -4.80 -9.55 -1.84
N ASN A 204 -4.10 -8.99 -0.84
CA ASN A 204 -3.47 -9.71 0.23
C ASN A 204 -4.55 -10.41 1.08
N GLU A 205 -4.93 -11.62 0.69
CA GLU A 205 -5.95 -12.44 1.34
C GLU A 205 -5.31 -13.58 2.12
N LEU A 206 -5.79 -13.80 3.34
CA LEU A 206 -5.56 -14.99 4.13
C LEU A 206 -6.86 -15.79 4.13
N GLU A 207 -6.85 -17.00 3.59
CA GLU A 207 -7.93 -17.94 3.86
C GLU A 207 -7.71 -18.51 5.26
N VAL A 208 -8.77 -18.57 6.06
CA VAL A 208 -8.66 -18.86 7.49
C VAL A 208 -9.76 -19.77 8.03
N GLN A 209 -9.40 -20.53 9.05
CA GLN A 209 -10.32 -21.17 9.97
C GLN A 209 -10.61 -20.22 11.14
N ARG A 210 -11.85 -19.75 11.22
CA ARG A 210 -12.38 -18.91 12.29
C ARG A 210 -12.60 -19.69 13.60
N GLY A 211 -12.55 -19.00 14.74
CA GLY A 211 -12.75 -19.63 16.05
C GLY A 211 -11.79 -20.78 16.35
N ALA A 212 -10.53 -20.66 15.91
CA ALA A 212 -9.49 -21.64 16.16
C ALA A 212 -9.19 -21.74 17.67
N ASP A 213 -8.54 -22.83 18.07
CA ASP A 213 -8.04 -23.07 19.43
C ASP A 213 -9.08 -22.89 20.55
N GLY A 214 -10.35 -23.17 20.23
CA GLY A 214 -11.47 -23.14 21.19
C GLY A 214 -12.04 -21.75 21.46
N THR A 215 -11.71 -20.76 20.63
CA THR A 215 -12.32 -19.43 20.67
C THR A 215 -13.62 -19.39 19.86
N GLU A 216 -14.52 -18.46 20.16
CA GLU A 216 -15.72 -18.24 19.35
C GLU A 216 -15.42 -17.24 18.23
N ALA A 217 -15.91 -17.53 17.02
CA ALA A 217 -15.83 -16.60 15.91
C ALA A 217 -16.68 -15.36 16.22
N SER A 218 -16.11 -14.18 15.97
CA SER A 218 -16.72 -12.88 16.29
C SER A 218 -16.56 -11.91 15.12
N SER A 219 -17.38 -10.87 15.07
CA SER A 219 -17.17 -9.82 14.08
C SER A 219 -15.97 -8.94 14.47
N HIS A 220 -15.21 -8.52 13.46
CA HIS A 220 -14.07 -7.60 13.62
C HIS A 220 -14.22 -6.44 12.64
N GLU A 221 -13.94 -5.23 13.08
CA GLU A 221 -14.01 -4.05 12.21
C GLU A 221 -12.77 -3.92 11.33
N SER A 222 -12.90 -3.22 10.21
CA SER A 222 -11.75 -2.75 9.43
C SER A 222 -10.76 -1.99 10.32
N GLY A 223 -9.47 -2.19 10.11
CA GLY A 223 -8.40 -1.67 10.97
C GLY A 223 -8.15 -2.51 12.22
N ALA A 224 -8.88 -3.59 12.47
CA ALA A 224 -8.57 -4.51 13.56
C ALA A 224 -7.17 -5.10 13.41
N LEU A 225 -6.38 -5.01 14.47
CA LEU A 225 -5.02 -5.54 14.49
C LEU A 225 -5.03 -7.06 14.33
N VAL A 226 -4.19 -7.53 13.43
CA VAL A 226 -3.94 -8.95 13.22
C VAL A 226 -2.71 -9.31 14.04
N LEU A 227 -2.92 -10.04 15.13
CA LEU A 227 -1.82 -10.48 15.98
C LEU A 227 -1.41 -11.89 15.57
N ARG A 228 -0.13 -12.23 15.55
CA ARG A 228 0.35 -13.62 15.31
C ARG A 228 0.67 -14.29 16.64
N ALA A 229 0.27 -15.55 16.81
CA ALA A 229 0.67 -16.36 17.94
C ALA A 229 2.14 -16.78 17.78
N GLU A 230 3.00 -16.29 18.66
CA GLU A 230 4.42 -16.64 18.72
C GLU A 230 4.80 -16.92 20.17
N GLY A 231 5.29 -18.14 20.47
CA GLY A 231 5.73 -18.50 21.82
C GLY A 231 4.66 -18.46 22.92
N GLY A 232 3.37 -18.59 22.58
CA GLY A 232 2.26 -18.53 23.55
C GLY A 232 1.77 -17.12 23.87
N ALA A 233 2.31 -16.09 23.22
CA ALA A 233 1.80 -14.72 23.24
C ALA A 233 1.34 -14.29 21.83
N PHE A 234 0.50 -13.27 21.76
CA PHE A 234 0.07 -12.69 20.50
C PHE A 234 0.87 -11.42 20.25
N ILE A 235 1.63 -11.40 19.15
CA ILE A 235 2.49 -10.30 18.74
C ILE A 235 1.76 -9.50 17.68
N ASP A 236 1.72 -8.18 17.85
CA ASP A 236 1.26 -7.27 16.82
C ASP A 236 2.16 -7.38 15.60
N THR A 237 1.57 -7.80 14.49
CA THR A 237 2.30 -7.98 13.23
C THR A 237 2.54 -6.65 12.52
N GLY A 238 1.91 -5.56 12.98
CA GLY A 238 1.82 -4.30 12.24
C GLY A 238 0.71 -4.32 11.18
N GLU A 239 0.06 -5.47 10.99
CA GLU A 239 -0.98 -5.66 9.99
C GLU A 239 -2.37 -5.47 10.59
N THR A 240 -3.26 -4.89 9.79
CA THR A 240 -4.67 -4.74 10.14
C THR A 240 -5.55 -5.33 9.07
N LEU A 241 -6.78 -5.71 9.46
CA LEU A 241 -7.83 -6.02 8.50
C LEU A 241 -8.13 -4.79 7.64
N ARG A 242 -8.36 -4.99 6.33
CA ARG A 242 -8.74 -3.92 5.40
C ARG A 242 -10.24 -3.70 5.30
N HIS A 243 -11.03 -4.67 5.73
CA HIS A 243 -12.47 -4.57 5.80
C HIS A 243 -12.97 -5.23 7.09
N SER A 244 -14.20 -4.90 7.47
CA SER A 244 -14.87 -5.60 8.57
C SER A 244 -15.19 -7.03 8.16
N VAL A 245 -15.13 -7.96 9.10
CA VAL A 245 -15.21 -9.41 8.87
C VAL A 245 -16.25 -9.97 9.83
N GLU A 246 -17.25 -10.67 9.31
CA GLU A 246 -18.32 -11.33 10.09
C GLU A 246 -17.91 -12.76 10.52
N PRO A 247 -18.48 -13.36 11.56
CA PRO A 247 -18.08 -14.69 12.07
C PRO A 247 -18.05 -15.82 11.03
N GLU A 248 -18.90 -15.74 10.01
CA GLU A 248 -18.99 -16.69 8.89
C GLU A 248 -17.91 -16.51 7.80
N ASP A 249 -17.23 -15.37 7.75
CA ASP A 249 -16.25 -15.09 6.71
C ASP A 249 -14.96 -15.88 6.95
N SER A 250 -14.54 -16.63 5.94
CA SER A 250 -13.30 -17.44 5.96
C SER A 250 -12.12 -16.79 5.24
N VAL A 251 -12.26 -15.54 4.82
CA VAL A 251 -11.21 -14.79 4.13
C VAL A 251 -10.95 -13.50 4.91
N LEU A 252 -9.70 -13.27 5.27
CA LEU A 252 -9.24 -12.02 5.87
C LEU A 252 -8.40 -11.27 4.84
N VAL A 253 -8.77 -10.02 4.54
CA VAL A 253 -7.89 -9.14 3.78
C VAL A 253 -7.04 -8.33 4.75
N VAL A 254 -5.72 -8.39 4.58
CA VAL A 254 -4.75 -7.67 5.41
C VAL A 254 -3.96 -6.64 4.60
N ASN A 255 -3.29 -5.71 5.29
CA ASN A 255 -2.50 -4.67 4.61
C ASN A 255 -1.29 -5.22 3.88
N ASP A 256 -0.52 -6.09 4.53
CA ASP A 256 0.61 -6.82 3.99
C ASP A 256 0.52 -8.30 4.41
N LEU A 257 1.08 -9.20 3.61
CA LEU A 257 1.19 -10.62 3.96
C LEU A 257 2.52 -10.97 4.64
N LYS A 258 3.35 -9.96 4.89
CA LYS A 258 4.71 -10.13 5.41
C LYS A 258 4.77 -11.07 6.63
N GLY A 259 5.47 -12.19 6.41
CA GLY A 259 5.78 -13.17 7.44
C GLY A 259 4.64 -14.10 7.84
N PHE A 260 3.45 -14.00 7.26
CA PHE A 260 2.39 -14.98 7.51
C PHE A 260 2.71 -16.29 6.80
N THR A 261 2.44 -17.41 7.47
CA THR A 261 2.61 -18.74 6.90
C THR A 261 1.34 -19.56 7.06
N VAL A 262 1.05 -20.44 6.09
CA VAL A 262 -0.05 -21.40 6.22
C VAL A 262 0.14 -22.25 7.49
N GLY A 263 -0.91 -22.33 8.31
CA GLY A 263 -0.90 -22.99 9.60
C GLY A 263 -0.72 -22.05 10.80
N ASP A 264 -0.27 -20.81 10.58
CA ASP A 264 -0.15 -19.80 11.63
C ASP A 264 -1.49 -19.59 12.34
N THR A 265 -1.43 -19.40 13.65
CA THR A 265 -2.60 -18.96 14.42
C THR A 265 -2.49 -17.48 14.67
N LEU A 266 -3.41 -16.73 14.09
CA LEU A 266 -3.61 -15.32 14.27
C LEU A 266 -4.63 -15.05 15.37
N ARG A 267 -4.71 -13.79 15.80
CA ARG A 267 -5.73 -13.33 16.71
C ARG A 267 -6.25 -11.98 16.29
N LEU A 268 -7.57 -11.93 16.22
CA LEU A 268 -8.36 -10.73 16.01
C LEU A 268 -9.10 -10.49 17.32
N GLY A 269 -8.69 -9.49 18.10
CA GLY A 269 -9.25 -9.23 19.44
C GLY A 269 -9.18 -10.45 20.38
N SER A 270 -10.33 -11.05 20.70
CA SER A 270 -10.43 -12.28 21.52
C SER A 270 -10.50 -13.58 20.72
N GLU A 271 -10.68 -13.51 19.41
CA GLU A 271 -10.81 -14.66 18.52
C GLU A 271 -9.44 -15.10 18.01
N ALA A 272 -9.16 -16.41 18.07
CA ALA A 272 -8.05 -17.01 17.37
C ALA A 272 -8.49 -17.50 15.99
N VAL A 273 -7.64 -17.28 14.99
CA VAL A 273 -7.93 -17.53 13.58
C VAL A 273 -6.75 -18.25 12.97
N ARG A 274 -6.95 -19.42 12.35
CA ARG A 274 -5.83 -20.20 11.79
C ARG A 274 -5.74 -20.00 10.28
N ILE A 275 -4.56 -19.64 9.77
CA ILE A 275 -4.33 -19.49 8.33
C ILE A 275 -4.38 -20.87 7.68
N VAL A 276 -5.22 -21.00 6.67
CA VAL A 276 -5.42 -22.19 5.84
C VAL A 276 -4.78 -21.98 4.46
N ASP A 277 -4.77 -20.75 3.94
CA ASP A 277 -4.11 -20.38 2.67
C ASP A 277 -3.70 -18.90 2.64
N ILE A 278 -2.78 -18.52 1.73
CA ILE A 278 -2.28 -17.14 1.55
C ILE A 278 -2.27 -16.75 0.07
N VAL A 279 -2.88 -15.62 -0.28
CA VAL A 279 -3.02 -15.12 -1.65
C VAL A 279 -2.49 -13.69 -1.72
N THR A 280 -1.38 -13.45 -2.44
CA THR A 280 -0.64 -12.16 -2.44
C THR A 280 -0.96 -11.20 -3.57
N GLY A 281 -1.76 -11.61 -4.57
CA GLY A 281 -2.17 -10.75 -5.68
C GLY A 281 -1.05 -10.20 -6.59
N LEU A 282 0.22 -10.41 -6.24
CA LEU A 282 1.42 -10.09 -7.03
C LEU A 282 2.33 -11.32 -7.06
N PRO A 283 2.97 -11.63 -8.21
CA PRO A 283 3.98 -12.66 -8.26
C PRO A 283 5.26 -12.14 -7.57
N THR A 284 5.63 -12.81 -6.48
CA THR A 284 6.86 -12.57 -5.74
C THR A 284 8.06 -13.19 -6.46
N THR A 285 9.23 -12.57 -6.30
CA THR A 285 10.50 -13.19 -6.68
C THR A 285 10.96 -14.22 -5.63
N GLY A 286 10.45 -14.11 -4.39
CA GLY A 286 10.89 -14.88 -3.23
C GLY A 286 12.18 -14.33 -2.57
N GLN A 287 12.75 -13.26 -3.12
CA GLN A 287 13.95 -12.62 -2.58
C GLN A 287 13.60 -11.48 -1.61
N ARG A 288 14.51 -11.23 -0.66
CA ARG A 288 14.37 -10.20 0.36
C ARG A 288 15.59 -9.29 0.44
N LEU A 289 15.41 -8.05 0.87
CA LEU A 289 16.52 -7.13 1.14
C LEU A 289 17.32 -7.57 2.37
N ALA A 290 18.65 -7.59 2.25
CA ALA A 290 19.58 -7.92 3.32
C ALA A 290 19.79 -6.80 4.33
N GLU A 291 19.49 -5.57 3.92
CA GLU A 291 19.68 -4.36 4.71
C GLU A 291 18.61 -3.30 4.43
N GLU A 292 18.68 -2.20 5.18
CA GLU A 292 17.85 -1.03 4.90
C GLU A 292 18.44 -0.22 3.75
N ILE A 293 17.61 0.10 2.77
CA ILE A 293 18.03 0.79 1.55
C ILE A 293 17.51 2.23 1.61
N GLY A 294 18.44 3.18 1.67
CA GLY A 294 18.14 4.62 1.61
C GLY A 294 17.72 5.08 0.20
N ARG A 295 17.27 6.34 0.09
CA ARG A 295 16.75 6.92 -1.17
C ARG A 295 17.80 7.11 -2.28
N THR A 296 19.09 7.00 -1.95
CA THR A 296 20.20 7.24 -2.88
C THR A 296 20.95 5.97 -3.28
N ALA A 297 20.63 4.83 -2.64
CA ALA A 297 21.30 3.57 -2.92
C ALA A 297 20.76 2.97 -4.22
N ASP A 298 21.67 2.64 -5.14
CA ASP A 298 21.43 1.97 -6.42
C ASP A 298 21.90 0.51 -6.41
N GLU A 299 22.52 0.06 -5.32
CA GLU A 299 22.88 -1.32 -5.06
C GLU A 299 21.96 -1.90 -3.98
N LEU A 300 21.31 -3.02 -4.26
CA LEU A 300 20.48 -3.76 -3.32
C LEU A 300 21.22 -5.03 -2.89
N LEU A 301 21.60 -5.13 -1.62
CA LEU A 301 21.99 -6.42 -1.05
C LEU A 301 20.73 -7.25 -0.84
N VAL A 302 20.70 -8.45 -1.43
CA VAL A 302 19.51 -9.32 -1.44
C VAL A 302 19.84 -10.72 -0.92
N SER A 303 18.81 -11.46 -0.51
CA SER A 303 18.93 -12.84 -0.03
C SER A 303 19.33 -13.84 -1.13
N GLY A 304 19.44 -13.41 -2.38
CA GLY A 304 19.77 -14.20 -3.56
C GLY A 304 19.19 -13.54 -4.80
N ALA A 305 19.40 -14.10 -5.99
CA ALA A 305 18.86 -13.54 -7.24
C ALA A 305 18.35 -14.59 -8.24
N ASP A 306 18.07 -15.82 -7.79
CA ASP A 306 17.67 -16.91 -8.69
C ASP A 306 16.39 -16.62 -9.51
N ALA A 307 15.52 -15.73 -9.03
CA ALA A 307 14.31 -15.30 -9.75
C ALA A 307 14.37 -13.83 -10.23
N ILE A 308 15.55 -13.21 -10.19
CA ILE A 308 15.78 -11.83 -10.66
C ILE A 308 16.65 -11.89 -11.92
N GLU A 309 16.21 -11.25 -13.00
CA GLU A 309 16.94 -11.21 -14.26
C GLU A 309 17.32 -9.77 -14.64
N VAL A 310 18.50 -9.60 -15.26
CA VAL A 310 18.95 -8.31 -15.78
C VAL A 310 18.00 -7.81 -16.87
N GLY A 311 17.62 -6.53 -16.79
CA GLY A 311 16.66 -5.88 -17.68
C GLY A 311 15.20 -6.05 -17.25
N THR A 312 14.92 -6.79 -16.17
CA THR A 312 13.57 -6.87 -15.60
C THR A 312 13.30 -5.71 -14.64
N LEU A 313 12.01 -5.40 -14.47
CA LEU A 313 11.57 -4.42 -13.48
C LEU A 313 11.11 -5.16 -12.23
N ILE A 314 11.70 -4.82 -11.11
CA ILE A 314 11.35 -5.33 -9.79
C ILE A 314 10.65 -4.23 -8.99
N ARG A 315 9.83 -4.65 -8.03
CA ARG A 315 9.14 -3.76 -7.10
C ARG A 315 9.53 -4.09 -5.67
N VAL A 316 9.76 -3.05 -4.88
CA VAL A 316 9.80 -3.16 -3.41
C VAL A 316 8.88 -2.07 -2.86
N HIS A 317 7.90 -2.45 -2.02
CA HIS A 317 6.84 -1.54 -1.58
C HIS A 317 6.14 -0.85 -2.78
N GLY A 318 6.14 0.49 -2.86
CA GLY A 318 5.57 1.26 -3.96
C GLY A 318 6.56 1.60 -5.09
N GLU A 319 7.86 1.38 -4.88
CA GLU A 319 8.91 1.78 -5.82
C GLU A 319 9.18 0.69 -6.88
N LEU A 320 9.31 1.11 -8.14
CA LEU A 320 9.72 0.29 -9.26
C LEU A 320 11.19 0.55 -9.58
N MET A 321 11.96 -0.51 -9.80
CA MET A 321 13.39 -0.41 -10.06
C MET A 321 13.77 -1.31 -11.24
N GLU A 322 14.56 -0.79 -12.17
CA GLU A 322 15.06 -1.56 -13.32
C GLU A 322 16.35 -2.26 -12.93
N VAL A 323 16.41 -3.59 -13.08
CA VAL A 323 17.63 -4.36 -12.78
C VAL A 323 18.65 -4.13 -13.88
N VAL A 324 19.77 -3.48 -13.53
CA VAL A 324 20.86 -3.13 -14.44
C VAL A 324 21.94 -4.21 -14.46
N ALA A 325 22.26 -4.76 -13.28
CA ALA A 325 23.24 -5.83 -13.14
C ALA A 325 22.97 -6.66 -11.89
N ILE A 326 23.50 -7.89 -11.89
CA ILE A 326 23.49 -8.79 -10.73
C ILE A 326 24.93 -9.26 -10.52
N ARG A 327 25.44 -9.15 -9.30
CA ARG A 327 26.82 -9.51 -8.93
C ARG A 327 26.82 -10.22 -7.58
N ASP A 328 27.75 -11.15 -7.36
CA ASP A 328 27.90 -11.88 -6.08
C ASP A 328 29.16 -11.44 -5.33
N ASP A 329 29.47 -10.14 -5.37
CA ASP A 329 30.63 -9.51 -4.75
C ASP A 329 30.25 -8.48 -3.68
N GLY A 330 29.00 -8.50 -3.20
CA GLY A 330 28.52 -7.62 -2.14
C GLY A 330 29.26 -7.86 -0.84
N GLU A 331 30.07 -6.90 -0.40
CA GLU A 331 30.82 -6.98 0.84
C GLU A 331 29.85 -7.04 2.03
N SER A 332 29.76 -8.21 2.66
CA SER A 332 28.94 -8.38 3.87
C SER A 332 29.68 -8.00 5.16
N GLY A 333 30.98 -7.70 5.07
CA GLY A 333 31.88 -7.53 6.22
C GLY A 333 32.14 -8.81 7.02
N ASN A 334 31.62 -9.96 6.55
CA ASN A 334 31.73 -11.24 7.24
C ASN A 334 32.73 -12.18 6.58
N ALA A 335 33.52 -12.86 7.40
CA ALA A 335 34.41 -13.92 6.98
C ALA A 335 34.17 -15.19 7.80
N LEU A 336 34.62 -16.33 7.28
CA LEU A 336 34.65 -17.58 8.01
C LEU A 336 35.63 -17.49 9.19
N GLU A 337 35.16 -17.78 10.40
CA GLU A 337 36.00 -17.83 11.60
C GLU A 337 36.81 -19.14 11.71
N ALA A 338 36.45 -20.15 10.92
CA ALA A 338 37.16 -21.42 10.88
C ALA A 338 37.09 -22.02 9.47
N GLY A 339 38.12 -22.78 9.09
CA GLY A 339 38.10 -23.55 7.86
C GLY A 339 37.01 -24.62 7.90
N ILE A 340 36.30 -24.77 6.78
CA ILE A 340 35.20 -25.73 6.63
C ILE A 340 35.48 -26.69 5.47
N SER A 341 35.07 -27.94 5.62
CA SER A 341 35.11 -28.96 4.58
C SER A 341 33.89 -28.89 3.68
N ALA A 342 33.95 -29.54 2.52
CA ALA A 342 32.83 -29.65 1.56
C ALA A 342 31.56 -30.35 2.11
N THR A 343 31.65 -31.00 3.27
CA THR A 343 30.51 -31.71 3.87
C THR A 343 29.95 -31.03 5.11
N ASP A 344 30.59 -29.95 5.56
CA ASP A 344 30.14 -29.19 6.71
C ASP A 344 28.88 -28.40 6.37
N ARG A 345 27.85 -28.61 7.20
CA ARG A 345 26.54 -27.94 7.11
C ARG A 345 26.38 -26.86 8.18
N ARG A 346 27.47 -26.53 8.85
CA ARG A 346 27.53 -25.48 9.85
C ARG A 346 28.79 -24.67 9.60
N ILE A 347 28.63 -23.35 9.53
CA ILE A 347 29.72 -22.42 9.27
C ILE A 347 29.77 -21.41 10.41
N SER A 348 30.97 -21.03 10.84
CA SER A 348 31.17 -19.97 11.82
C SER A 348 31.54 -18.70 11.08
N VAL A 349 30.86 -17.60 11.35
CA VAL A 349 31.10 -16.30 10.72
C VAL A 349 31.13 -15.20 11.78
N ASN A 350 31.84 -14.11 11.49
CA ASN A 350 32.09 -13.02 12.44
C ASN A 350 30.80 -12.37 13.00
N ASP A 351 29.75 -12.22 12.18
CA ASP A 351 28.42 -11.71 12.56
C ASP A 351 27.29 -12.53 11.92
N PRO A 352 26.87 -13.64 12.55
CA PRO A 352 25.77 -14.46 12.04
C PRO A 352 24.41 -13.73 12.06
N GLY A 353 24.28 -12.62 12.82
CA GLY A 353 23.04 -11.84 12.90
C GLY A 353 22.74 -11.04 11.64
N LEU A 354 23.70 -10.92 10.72
CA LEU A 354 23.49 -10.27 9.42
C LEU A 354 22.59 -11.13 8.51
N PHE A 355 22.67 -12.46 8.62
CA PHE A 355 22.08 -13.39 7.67
C PHE A 355 20.76 -14.00 8.16
N GLY A 356 19.71 -13.86 7.35
CA GLY A 356 18.41 -14.50 7.59
C GLY A 356 18.32 -15.91 6.99
N GLU A 357 17.32 -16.68 7.39
CA GLU A 357 16.95 -17.92 6.70
C GLU A 357 16.61 -17.63 5.23
N GLY A 358 17.10 -18.48 4.32
CA GLY A 358 16.98 -18.34 2.87
C GLY A 358 18.02 -17.42 2.21
N TYR A 359 18.97 -16.86 2.96
CA TYR A 359 20.03 -16.02 2.39
C TYR A 359 21.08 -16.88 1.69
N VAL A 360 21.41 -16.56 0.44
CA VAL A 360 22.47 -17.20 -0.33
C VAL A 360 23.76 -16.38 -0.20
N LEU A 361 24.81 -17.04 0.27
CA LEU A 361 26.14 -16.50 0.46
C LEU A 361 27.09 -17.07 -0.58
N ARG A 362 27.96 -16.25 -1.14
CA ARG A 362 29.09 -16.73 -1.95
C ARG A 362 30.35 -16.85 -1.11
N LEU A 363 30.88 -18.08 -1.05
CA LEU A 363 32.21 -18.40 -0.51
C LEU A 363 33.08 -18.85 -1.70
N GLY A 364 34.00 -18.01 -2.14
CA GLY A 364 34.82 -18.28 -3.33
C GLY A 364 33.96 -18.51 -4.59
N GLU A 365 33.95 -19.74 -5.11
CA GLU A 365 33.12 -20.18 -6.25
C GLU A 365 31.85 -20.95 -5.83
N GLU A 366 31.62 -21.14 -4.54
CA GLU A 366 30.49 -21.88 -4.00
C GLU A 366 29.38 -20.94 -3.51
N LEU A 367 28.13 -21.28 -3.80
CA LEU A 367 26.95 -20.67 -3.19
C LEU A 367 26.42 -21.55 -2.05
N VAL A 368 26.10 -20.91 -0.94
CA VAL A 368 25.70 -21.54 0.32
C VAL A 368 24.45 -20.85 0.85
N GLU A 369 23.36 -21.59 1.07
CA GLU A 369 22.11 -21.04 1.58
C GLU A 369 22.00 -21.21 3.09
N VAL A 370 21.64 -20.14 3.79
CA VAL A 370 21.44 -20.11 5.24
C VAL A 370 20.10 -20.72 5.60
N GLN A 371 20.13 -21.74 6.45
CA GLN A 371 18.95 -22.45 6.96
C GLN A 371 18.52 -21.94 8.35
N GLY A 372 19.33 -21.09 8.99
CA GLY A 372 19.01 -20.44 10.27
C GLY A 372 20.18 -20.40 11.28
N PRO A 373 20.05 -19.61 12.38
CA PRO A 373 21.07 -19.50 13.42
C PRO A 373 21.10 -20.69 14.40
N VAL A 374 22.20 -20.87 15.14
CA VAL A 374 22.32 -21.83 16.25
C VAL A 374 21.93 -21.17 17.59
N GLU A 375 20.86 -21.64 18.24
CA GLU A 375 20.30 -21.05 19.47
C GLU A 375 21.19 -21.26 20.73
N THR A 376 21.48 -20.19 21.50
CA THR A 376 22.36 -20.18 22.70
C THR A 376 21.64 -20.44 24.05
N GLY A 377 20.30 -20.38 24.09
CA GLY A 377 19.49 -20.84 25.23
C GLY A 377 19.34 -19.91 26.46
N GLN A 378 19.79 -18.64 26.41
CA GLN A 378 19.54 -17.64 27.47
C GLN A 378 18.51 -16.59 27.02
N ALA A 379 17.61 -16.19 27.92
CA ALA A 379 16.49 -15.31 27.60
C ALA A 379 16.08 -14.43 28.78
N LEU A 380 15.34 -13.35 28.53
CA LEU A 380 14.74 -12.54 29.58
C LEU A 380 13.75 -13.38 30.42
N GLY A 381 13.79 -13.23 31.73
CA GLY A 381 12.89 -13.90 32.67
C GLY A 381 11.59 -13.15 32.90
N GLU A 382 11.54 -11.86 32.56
CA GLU A 382 10.35 -11.02 32.60
C GLU A 382 10.40 -9.95 31.49
N SER A 383 9.25 -9.40 31.12
CA SER A 383 9.19 -8.29 30.15
C SER A 383 9.69 -7.01 30.80
N VAL A 384 10.47 -6.23 30.05
CA VAL A 384 11.14 -5.03 30.54
C VAL A 384 10.82 -3.80 29.68
N GLY A 385 10.56 -2.67 30.32
CA GLY A 385 10.26 -1.38 29.68
C GLY A 385 11.51 -0.56 29.36
N ARG A 386 11.38 0.50 28.55
CA ARG A 386 12.51 1.37 28.10
C ARG A 386 13.32 2.05 29.22
N ALA A 387 12.74 2.19 30.41
CA ALA A 387 13.35 2.90 31.54
C ALA A 387 13.93 1.95 32.61
N GLU A 388 13.73 0.64 32.48
CA GLU A 388 14.15 -0.33 33.50
C GLU A 388 15.62 -0.69 33.34
N THR A 389 16.40 -0.51 34.40
CA THR A 389 17.85 -0.78 34.42
C THR A 389 18.20 -2.09 35.14
N THR A 390 17.20 -2.91 35.46
CA THR A 390 17.38 -4.22 36.07
C THR A 390 16.57 -5.26 35.29
N LEU A 391 17.22 -6.29 34.79
CA LEU A 391 16.61 -7.36 34.00
C LEU A 391 16.54 -8.65 34.81
N ALA A 392 15.40 -9.33 34.88
CA ALA A 392 15.40 -10.76 35.21
C ALA A 392 15.78 -11.56 33.96
N VAL A 393 16.57 -12.62 34.13
CA VAL A 393 17.01 -13.50 33.05
C VAL A 393 16.77 -14.97 33.43
N SER A 394 16.64 -15.85 32.42
CA SER A 394 16.47 -17.30 32.59
C SER A 394 17.71 -17.94 33.25
N GLY A 395 18.85 -17.25 33.22
CA GLY A 395 20.02 -17.51 34.04
C GLY A 395 21.12 -16.47 33.81
N THR A 396 21.94 -16.19 34.83
CA THR A 396 23.10 -15.27 34.78
C THR A 396 24.42 -15.98 34.46
N GLN A 397 24.37 -17.27 34.14
CA GLN A 397 25.57 -18.09 33.95
C GLN A 397 26.37 -17.63 32.71
N GLY A 398 27.57 -17.08 32.91
CA GLY A 398 28.42 -16.60 31.82
C GLY A 398 28.17 -15.14 31.41
N ILE A 399 27.49 -14.38 32.27
CA ILE A 399 27.31 -12.94 32.16
C ILE A 399 28.11 -12.29 33.31
N GLU A 400 28.87 -11.25 33.02
CA GLU A 400 29.72 -10.53 33.99
C GLU A 400 29.51 -9.02 33.87
N ALA A 401 29.82 -8.28 34.94
CA ALA A 401 29.83 -6.82 34.92
C ALA A 401 30.87 -6.30 33.90
N GLY A 402 30.48 -5.33 33.08
CA GLY A 402 31.23 -4.77 31.96
C GLY A 402 30.84 -5.32 30.59
N MET A 403 30.13 -6.46 30.52
CA MET A 403 29.74 -7.11 29.26
C MET A 403 28.61 -6.35 28.56
N VAL A 404 28.66 -6.26 27.23
CA VAL A 404 27.52 -5.77 26.43
C VAL A 404 26.65 -6.95 26.01
N ILE A 405 25.35 -6.81 26.16
CA ILE A 405 24.37 -7.80 25.70
C ILE A 405 23.43 -7.09 24.72
N ARG A 406 23.02 -7.80 23.67
CA ARG A 406 22.09 -7.31 22.66
C ARG A 406 20.74 -7.98 22.84
N ILE A 407 19.71 -7.15 22.91
CA ILE A 407 18.32 -7.58 22.89
C ILE A 407 17.65 -6.83 21.74
N GLY A 408 17.31 -7.54 20.68
CA GLY A 408 16.85 -6.92 19.43
C GLY A 408 17.88 -5.94 18.86
N ARG A 409 17.53 -4.65 18.76
CA ARG A 409 18.38 -3.55 18.28
C ARG A 409 19.06 -2.74 19.39
N GLU A 410 18.81 -3.08 20.65
CA GLU A 410 19.37 -2.36 21.79
C GLU A 410 20.60 -3.08 22.32
N LEU A 411 21.66 -2.31 22.56
CA LEU A 411 22.82 -2.73 23.32
C LEU A 411 22.65 -2.29 24.77
N LEU A 412 22.90 -3.22 25.70
CA LEU A 412 22.80 -2.98 27.12
C LEU A 412 24.13 -3.40 27.75
N ARG A 413 24.77 -2.50 28.49
CA ARG A 413 25.99 -2.84 29.21
C ARG A 413 25.63 -3.33 30.60
N VAL A 414 26.00 -4.55 30.95
CA VAL A 414 25.81 -5.11 32.28
C VAL A 414 26.70 -4.35 33.25
N THR A 415 26.12 -3.61 34.19
CA THR A 415 26.85 -2.89 35.23
C THR A 415 27.12 -3.79 36.43
N GLU A 416 26.19 -4.69 36.75
CA GLU A 416 26.32 -5.64 37.86
C GLU A 416 25.49 -6.91 37.61
N VAL A 417 25.92 -8.06 38.17
CA VAL A 417 25.15 -9.31 38.14
C VAL A 417 24.57 -9.57 39.53
N LEU A 418 23.25 -9.53 39.64
CA LEU A 418 22.50 -9.64 40.89
C LEU A 418 21.95 -11.06 41.09
N GLU A 419 22.07 -11.58 42.32
CA GLU A 419 21.57 -12.92 42.67
C GLU A 419 20.15 -12.86 43.29
N PRO A 420 19.21 -13.75 42.92
CA PRO A 420 19.31 -14.76 41.86
C PRO A 420 18.84 -14.25 40.48
N ALA A 421 19.64 -14.54 39.45
CA ALA A 421 19.29 -14.44 38.03
C ALA A 421 18.79 -13.05 37.55
N ARG A 422 19.41 -11.96 38.03
CA ARG A 422 19.13 -10.60 37.59
C ARG A 422 20.39 -9.89 37.12
N LEU A 423 20.24 -8.94 36.20
CA LEU A 423 21.32 -8.10 35.69
C LEU A 423 20.98 -6.63 35.95
N GLU A 424 21.89 -5.87 36.53
CA GLU A 424 21.86 -4.43 36.48
C GLU A 424 22.58 -3.97 35.20
N ILE A 425 22.00 -3.01 34.50
CA ILE A 425 22.41 -2.62 33.16
C ILE A 425 22.35 -1.11 32.94
N GLU A 426 23.23 -0.63 32.08
CA GLU A 426 23.12 0.65 31.38
C GLU A 426 22.39 0.40 30.05
N ARG A 427 21.35 1.21 29.81
CA ARG A 427 20.53 1.16 28.59
C ARG A 427 21.20 1.92 27.47
N ALA A 428 20.86 1.61 26.22
CA ALA A 428 21.31 2.40 25.08
C ALA A 428 22.85 2.55 25.02
N ALA A 429 23.57 1.45 25.26
CA ALA A 429 25.03 1.42 25.10
C ALA A 429 25.40 1.62 23.62
N ASP A 430 26.61 2.15 23.38
CA ASP A 430 27.20 2.38 22.05
C ASP A 430 26.22 3.02 21.04
N ASP A 431 25.59 4.13 21.45
CA ASP A 431 24.67 4.95 20.65
C ASP A 431 23.39 4.26 20.16
N THR A 432 23.02 3.11 20.75
CA THR A 432 21.71 2.47 20.50
C THR A 432 20.56 3.16 21.23
N GLN A 433 19.30 2.86 20.89
CA GLN A 433 18.13 3.43 21.57
C GLN A 433 17.50 2.43 22.55
N ALA A 434 17.11 2.91 23.73
CA ALA A 434 16.45 2.10 24.74
C ALA A 434 15.06 1.62 24.28
N ALA A 435 14.84 0.31 24.26
CA ALA A 435 13.64 -0.35 23.75
C ALA A 435 12.97 -1.24 24.82
N SER A 436 11.69 -1.56 24.63
CA SER A 436 11.02 -2.51 25.53
C SER A 436 11.21 -3.92 24.99
N HIS A 437 11.46 -4.90 25.86
CA HIS A 437 11.73 -6.30 25.50
C HIS A 437 10.82 -7.25 26.25
N ARG A 438 10.50 -8.41 25.69
CA ARG A 438 9.56 -9.35 26.30
C ARG A 438 10.28 -10.43 27.10
N SER A 439 9.60 -11.00 28.09
CA SER A 439 10.04 -12.25 28.72
C SER A 439 10.22 -13.33 27.65
N GLY A 440 11.27 -14.14 27.77
CA GLY A 440 11.62 -15.16 26.79
C GLY A 440 12.42 -14.64 25.60
N THR A 441 12.60 -13.32 25.45
CA THR A 441 13.46 -12.78 24.39
C THR A 441 14.89 -13.24 24.63
N ALA A 442 15.39 -14.04 23.68
CA ALA A 442 16.78 -14.47 23.67
C ALA A 442 17.67 -13.24 23.49
N PHE A 443 18.78 -13.23 24.22
CA PHE A 443 19.76 -12.16 24.10
C PHE A 443 21.10 -12.72 23.68
N VAL A 444 21.79 -11.95 22.84
CA VAL A 444 23.09 -12.30 22.30
C VAL A 444 24.15 -11.54 23.08
N ARG A 445 25.19 -12.22 23.56
CA ARG A 445 26.31 -11.55 24.22
C ARG A 445 27.20 -10.91 23.15
N LEU A 446 27.55 -9.64 23.30
CA LEU A 446 28.44 -8.92 22.40
C LEU A 446 29.68 -8.48 23.17
N VAL A 447 30.85 -8.65 22.56
CA VAL A 447 32.10 -8.18 23.15
C VAL A 447 32.34 -6.76 22.65
N GLU A 448 32.54 -5.83 23.58
CA GLU A 448 33.08 -4.52 23.26
C GLU A 448 34.60 -4.58 23.19
N GLY A 449 35.17 -3.95 22.16
CA GLY A 449 36.60 -3.73 22.01
C GLY A 449 37.31 -4.77 21.12
N ALA A 450 37.14 -4.65 19.81
CA ALA A 450 38.10 -5.17 18.85
C ALA A 450 38.53 -4.00 17.94
N GLU A 451 39.78 -3.55 18.07
CA GLU A 451 40.41 -2.80 16.99
C GLU A 451 40.66 -3.76 15.80
N GLU A 452 40.72 -3.21 14.59
CA GLU A 452 40.95 -3.96 13.35
C GLU A 452 42.07 -5.02 13.50
N GLY A 453 41.72 -6.30 13.36
CA GLY A 453 42.69 -7.37 13.09
C GLY A 453 43.05 -8.34 14.21
N GLU A 454 42.34 -8.40 15.35
CA GLU A 454 42.48 -9.50 16.31
C GLU A 454 41.35 -10.53 16.22
N THR A 455 41.71 -11.81 16.09
CA THR A 455 40.82 -12.98 16.15
C THR A 455 40.21 -13.09 17.54
N VAL A 456 38.89 -12.90 17.65
CA VAL A 456 38.16 -13.07 18.91
C VAL A 456 37.63 -14.49 19.00
N GLU A 457 38.43 -15.40 19.55
CA GLU A 457 37.89 -16.65 20.10
C GLU A 457 36.96 -16.27 21.29
N GLN A 458 35.76 -16.87 21.45
CA GLN A 458 34.85 -16.56 22.58
C GLN A 458 35.10 -17.48 23.79
N PRO A 459 36.02 -17.18 24.73
CA PRO A 459 36.31 -18.07 25.83
C PRO A 459 35.09 -18.17 26.75
N THR A 460 34.65 -19.39 27.06
CA THR A 460 33.67 -19.65 28.14
C THR A 460 34.21 -19.26 29.54
N GLY A 461 35.40 -18.66 29.62
CA GLY A 461 36.20 -18.50 30.84
C GLY A 461 36.75 -19.84 31.39
N GLN A 462 36.36 -20.98 30.80
CA GLN A 462 36.70 -22.30 31.30
C GLN A 462 37.92 -22.89 30.62
N LYS A 463 38.82 -23.44 31.43
CA LYS A 463 40.02 -24.13 30.98
C LYS A 463 40.08 -25.53 31.57
N LEU A 464 40.66 -26.46 30.84
CA LEU A 464 40.95 -27.79 31.36
C LEU A 464 41.86 -27.72 32.59
N LEU A 465 41.41 -28.27 33.71
CA LEU A 465 42.24 -28.41 34.90
C LEU A 465 43.16 -29.63 34.83
N GLU A 466 42.82 -30.59 33.96
CA GLU A 466 43.55 -31.84 33.74
C GLU A 466 43.58 -32.15 32.24
N ALA A 467 44.63 -32.82 31.76
CA ALA A 467 44.68 -33.26 30.36
C ALA A 467 43.63 -34.36 30.13
N VAL A 468 42.99 -34.36 28.96
CA VAL A 468 42.01 -35.38 28.59
C VAL A 468 42.46 -36.07 27.29
N GLY A 469 42.48 -37.41 27.29
CA GLY A 469 42.80 -38.18 26.08
C GLY A 469 41.62 -38.20 25.08
N PRO A 470 41.83 -38.69 23.84
CA PRO A 470 40.81 -38.73 22.78
C PRO A 470 39.50 -39.43 23.17
N ASP A 471 39.57 -40.47 23.99
CA ASP A 471 38.39 -41.24 24.46
C ASP A 471 37.84 -40.77 25.82
N GLY A 472 38.43 -39.73 26.42
CA GLY A 472 38.02 -39.21 27.71
C GLY A 472 36.70 -38.46 27.62
N THR A 473 35.64 -38.98 28.26
CA THR A 473 34.30 -38.38 28.26
C THR A 473 33.98 -37.56 29.51
N LEU A 474 34.92 -37.47 30.45
CA LEU A 474 34.81 -36.63 31.65
C LEU A 474 35.91 -35.59 31.59
N VAL A 475 35.51 -34.32 31.57
CA VAL A 475 36.38 -33.16 31.41
C VAL A 475 36.34 -32.34 32.69
N THR A 476 37.49 -32.18 33.33
CA THR A 476 37.62 -31.33 34.53
C THR A 476 37.96 -29.92 34.08
N VAL A 477 37.12 -28.96 34.42
CA VAL A 477 37.22 -27.55 33.99
C VAL A 477 37.34 -26.61 35.18
N SER A 478 37.88 -25.42 34.97
CA SER A 478 38.07 -24.38 36.02
C SER A 478 36.78 -23.96 36.70
N GLY A 479 35.64 -24.25 36.08
CA GLY A 479 34.28 -23.96 36.51
C GLY A 479 33.31 -24.46 35.43
N THR A 480 32.02 -24.53 35.74
CA THR A 480 30.97 -24.92 34.77
C THR A 480 30.00 -23.78 34.46
N THR A 481 30.33 -22.58 34.92
CA THR A 481 29.60 -21.35 34.62
C THR A 481 29.81 -21.01 33.15
N GLY A 482 28.73 -20.79 32.40
CA GLY A 482 28.77 -20.54 30.95
C GLY A 482 28.84 -21.80 30.08
N VAL A 483 28.60 -22.99 30.65
CA VAL A 483 28.60 -24.27 29.91
C VAL A 483 27.28 -25.01 30.12
N SER A 484 26.43 -25.05 29.09
CA SER A 484 25.08 -25.62 29.12
C SER A 484 25.06 -27.11 28.80
N VAL A 485 24.22 -27.89 29.51
CA VAL A 485 23.96 -29.30 29.16
C VAL A 485 23.15 -29.34 27.86
N GLY A 486 23.63 -30.07 26.86
CA GLY A 486 23.11 -30.13 25.51
C GLY A 486 23.86 -29.25 24.51
N GLY A 487 24.57 -28.22 24.98
CA GLY A 487 25.34 -27.31 24.12
C GLY A 487 26.57 -27.97 23.50
N THR A 488 26.93 -27.54 22.29
CA THR A 488 28.17 -27.90 21.60
C THR A 488 29.20 -26.80 21.83
N PHE A 489 30.40 -27.19 22.24
CA PHE A 489 31.50 -26.29 22.57
C PHE A 489 32.78 -26.75 21.86
N GLN A 490 33.64 -25.81 21.52
CA GLN A 490 34.94 -26.11 20.91
C GLN A 490 36.03 -26.25 21.97
N LEU A 491 36.80 -27.33 21.87
CA LEU A 491 37.95 -27.64 22.71
C LEU A 491 39.14 -27.92 21.78
N GLY A 492 40.02 -26.93 21.60
CA GLY A 492 41.01 -26.97 20.51
C GLY A 492 40.32 -27.05 19.14
N ASP A 493 40.70 -28.02 18.31
CA ASP A 493 40.07 -28.27 16.99
C ASP A 493 38.89 -29.27 17.07
N GLU A 494 38.49 -29.69 18.26
CA GLU A 494 37.44 -30.69 18.47
C GLU A 494 36.16 -30.06 19.03
N LEU A 495 35.00 -30.40 18.45
CA LEU A 495 33.70 -30.07 19.01
C LEU A 495 33.25 -31.16 19.99
N VAL A 496 32.80 -30.72 21.17
CA VAL A 496 32.29 -31.57 22.25
C VAL A 496 30.89 -31.14 22.66
N ARG A 497 29.96 -32.10 22.83
CA ARG A 497 28.61 -31.81 23.34
C ARG A 497 28.52 -32.14 24.82
N ILE A 498 27.99 -31.25 25.64
CA ILE A 498 27.87 -31.49 27.07
C ILE A 498 26.68 -32.41 27.34
N VAL A 499 26.94 -33.62 27.83
CA VAL A 499 25.92 -34.62 28.18
C VAL A 499 25.41 -34.39 29.60
N ASN A 500 26.27 -33.90 30.50
CA ASN A 500 25.92 -33.63 31.90
C ASN A 500 26.91 -32.63 32.51
N SER A 501 26.46 -31.77 33.43
CA SER A 501 27.29 -30.79 34.11
C SER A 501 27.19 -30.94 35.64
N ARG A 502 28.34 -30.96 36.32
CA ARG A 502 28.51 -30.86 37.77
C ARG A 502 29.58 -29.81 38.06
N PRO A 503 29.63 -29.20 39.25
CA PRO A 503 30.68 -28.23 39.57
C PRO A 503 32.09 -28.74 39.22
N ALA A 504 32.78 -27.99 38.35
CA ALA A 504 34.11 -28.29 37.80
C ALA A 504 34.25 -29.60 36.98
N ARG A 505 33.16 -30.29 36.64
CA ARG A 505 33.17 -31.56 35.88
C ARG A 505 32.06 -31.62 34.84
N LEU A 506 32.45 -31.75 33.59
CA LEU A 506 31.55 -31.91 32.45
C LEU A 506 31.66 -33.34 31.93
N ARG A 507 30.53 -34.01 31.76
CA ARG A 507 30.47 -35.21 30.93
C ARG A 507 30.18 -34.77 29.51
N VAL A 508 31.02 -35.18 28.56
CA VAL A 508 30.92 -34.75 27.17
C VAL A 508 30.84 -35.94 26.22
N GLU A 509 30.13 -35.73 25.11
CA GLU A 509 30.23 -36.53 23.91
C GLU A 509 31.36 -35.94 23.05
N ARG A 510 32.31 -36.78 22.63
CA ARG A 510 33.57 -36.39 21.97
C ARG A 510 33.49 -36.57 20.46
N GLY A 511 34.12 -35.68 19.70
CA GLY A 511 34.09 -35.70 18.24
C GLY A 511 32.68 -35.59 17.69
N VAL A 512 31.84 -34.75 18.31
CA VAL A 512 30.51 -34.50 17.78
C VAL A 512 30.65 -33.72 16.47
N GLU A 513 29.62 -33.83 15.63
CA GLU A 513 29.57 -33.07 14.38
C GLU A 513 30.76 -33.40 13.45
N ARG A 514 31.26 -34.64 13.56
CA ARG A 514 32.34 -35.24 12.74
C ARG A 514 33.73 -34.63 12.94
N THR A 515 33.93 -33.85 13.99
CA THR A 515 35.28 -33.45 14.40
C THR A 515 36.10 -34.65 14.89
N SER A 516 37.42 -34.61 14.65
CA SER A 516 38.31 -35.69 15.08
C SER A 516 38.54 -35.62 16.59
N ARG A 517 38.41 -36.75 17.28
CA ARG A 517 38.71 -36.83 18.71
C ARG A 517 40.21 -36.67 18.94
N ASP A 518 40.62 -35.70 19.76
CA ASP A 518 42.03 -35.43 20.02
C ASP A 518 42.38 -35.42 21.53
N GLY A 519 43.67 -35.49 21.86
CA GLY A 519 44.17 -35.35 23.21
C GLY A 519 44.38 -33.88 23.55
N HIS A 520 43.65 -33.36 24.54
CA HIS A 520 43.77 -31.96 24.96
C HIS A 520 44.61 -31.83 26.22
N ALA A 521 45.62 -30.96 26.17
CA ALA A 521 46.49 -30.70 27.30
C ALA A 521 45.77 -29.91 28.42
N ARG A 522 46.38 -29.88 29.61
CA ARG A 522 45.91 -29.02 30.69
C ARG A 522 45.94 -27.55 30.24
N ARG A 523 44.95 -26.77 30.70
CA ARG A 523 44.74 -25.34 30.43
C ARG A 523 44.20 -24.99 29.04
N VAL A 524 43.87 -25.99 28.22
CA VAL A 524 43.16 -25.75 26.96
C VAL A 524 41.81 -25.09 27.26
N PRO A 525 41.52 -23.93 26.65
CA PRO A 525 40.25 -23.23 26.82
C PRO A 525 39.09 -23.91 26.09
N LEU A 526 37.87 -23.68 26.58
CA LEU A 526 36.62 -24.14 25.97
C LEU A 526 35.88 -22.92 25.39
N TYR A 527 35.40 -23.00 24.15
CA TYR A 527 34.75 -21.90 23.41
C TYR A 527 33.29 -22.23 23.02
N GLU A 528 32.44 -21.21 22.93
CA GLU A 528 31.05 -21.29 22.41
C GLU A 528 31.04 -20.82 20.96
N ALA A 529 30.37 -21.54 20.04
CA ALA A 529 30.56 -21.36 18.60
C ALA A 529 29.44 -20.51 17.94
N ASN A 530 29.82 -19.45 17.20
CA ASN A 530 28.96 -18.56 16.40
C ASN A 530 28.48 -19.22 15.10
N LEU A 531 27.62 -20.23 15.19
CA LEU A 531 27.31 -21.09 14.05
C LEU A 531 26.03 -20.68 13.29
N LEU A 532 26.10 -20.72 11.95
CA LEU A 532 24.97 -20.78 11.03
C LEU A 532 24.79 -22.21 10.53
N VAL A 533 23.54 -22.68 10.39
CA VAL A 533 23.23 -23.91 9.65
C VAL A 533 23.08 -23.56 8.18
N VAL A 534 23.69 -24.33 7.29
CA VAL A 534 23.71 -24.05 5.85
C VAL A 534 23.45 -25.27 4.96
N GLU A 535 22.88 -25.01 3.80
CA GLU A 535 22.87 -25.90 2.64
C GLU A 535 24.00 -25.51 1.69
N ARG A 536 24.77 -26.50 1.24
CA ARG A 536 26.01 -26.32 0.46
C ARG A 536 25.76 -26.60 -1.02
N GLY A 537 26.41 -25.85 -1.91
CA GLY A 537 26.34 -26.09 -3.35
C GLY A 537 24.98 -25.76 -3.97
N VAL A 538 24.29 -24.72 -3.48
CA VAL A 538 23.03 -24.27 -4.07
C VAL A 538 23.29 -23.60 -5.43
N GLY A 539 22.24 -23.36 -6.22
CA GLY A 539 22.38 -22.77 -7.55
C GLY A 539 23.22 -23.58 -8.55
N GLY A 540 23.45 -24.87 -8.28
CA GLY A 540 24.27 -25.76 -9.13
C GLY A 540 25.78 -25.66 -8.92
N THR A 541 26.23 -24.90 -7.91
CA THR A 541 27.65 -24.85 -7.51
C THR A 541 28.09 -26.15 -6.83
N GLN A 542 29.40 -26.44 -6.79
CA GLN A 542 29.92 -27.65 -6.16
C GLN A 542 30.44 -27.35 -4.74
N PRO A 543 30.02 -28.10 -3.71
CA PRO A 543 30.56 -27.95 -2.36
C PRO A 543 32.08 -28.14 -2.31
N GLN A 544 32.80 -27.20 -1.71
CA GLN A 544 34.26 -27.21 -1.60
C GLN A 544 34.75 -26.91 -0.17
N ALA A 545 36.05 -27.04 0.05
CA ALA A 545 36.66 -26.66 1.32
C ALA A 545 37.04 -25.17 1.28
N HIS A 546 36.79 -24.46 2.38
CA HIS A 546 37.09 -23.04 2.54
C HIS A 546 38.03 -22.82 3.71
N SER A 547 38.85 -21.79 3.62
CA SER A 547 39.83 -21.48 4.67
C SER A 547 39.26 -20.48 5.67
N GLU A 548 39.78 -20.50 6.90
CA GLU A 548 39.56 -19.42 7.87
C GLU A 548 39.96 -18.07 7.26
N GLY A 549 39.15 -17.03 7.52
CA GLY A 549 39.31 -15.68 6.98
C GLY A 549 38.75 -15.49 5.57
N GLU A 550 38.20 -16.53 4.93
CA GLU A 550 37.55 -16.40 3.63
C GLU A 550 36.26 -15.58 3.73
N GLN A 551 36.13 -14.57 2.88
CA GLN A 551 35.01 -13.61 2.91
C GLN A 551 33.73 -14.25 2.37
N ALA A 552 32.61 -13.98 3.03
CA ALA A 552 31.27 -14.30 2.58
C ALA A 552 30.68 -13.09 1.86
N PHE A 553 30.30 -13.27 0.60
CA PHE A 553 29.66 -12.20 -0.18
C PHE A 553 28.16 -12.43 -0.27
N LEU A 554 27.40 -11.34 -0.33
CA LEU A 554 25.98 -11.36 -0.68
C LEU A 554 25.78 -11.00 -2.14
N THR A 555 24.62 -11.38 -2.69
CA THR A 555 24.22 -10.94 -4.01
C THR A 555 23.82 -9.47 -3.97
N VAL A 556 24.37 -8.70 -4.90
CA VAL A 556 24.08 -7.30 -5.20
C VAL A 556 23.24 -7.26 -6.47
N VAL A 557 22.07 -6.62 -6.38
CA VAL A 557 21.27 -6.24 -7.53
C VAL A 557 21.45 -4.74 -7.75
N GLU A 558 22.15 -4.36 -8.81
CA GLU A 558 22.29 -2.97 -9.21
C GLU A 558 21.02 -2.55 -9.96
N VAL A 559 20.46 -1.42 -9.56
CA VAL A 559 19.17 -0.96 -10.05
C VAL A 559 19.19 0.50 -10.46
N LYS A 560 18.40 0.81 -11.48
CA LYS A 560 17.95 2.18 -11.73
C LYS A 560 16.66 2.41 -10.93
N ARG A 561 16.80 3.20 -9.87
CA ARG A 561 15.72 3.61 -8.97
C ARG A 561 14.65 4.45 -9.68
N ALA A 562 13.45 4.52 -9.09
CA ALA A 562 12.33 5.30 -9.62
C ALA A 562 12.01 5.03 -11.11
N ALA A 563 12.12 3.77 -11.54
CA ALA A 563 11.78 3.37 -12.89
C ALA A 563 10.28 3.61 -13.16
N GLY A 564 9.93 3.90 -14.41
CA GLY A 564 8.54 4.13 -14.81
C GLY A 564 7.85 5.32 -14.14
N GLY A 565 8.59 6.27 -13.55
CA GLY A 565 8.04 7.43 -12.85
C GLY A 565 7.57 7.15 -11.42
N SER A 566 7.89 5.97 -10.87
CA SER A 566 7.62 5.65 -9.46
C SER A 566 8.41 6.56 -8.50
N LYS A 567 7.91 6.74 -7.26
CA LYS A 567 8.55 7.59 -6.26
C LYS A 567 9.70 6.85 -5.58
N LEU A 568 10.78 7.58 -5.27
CA LEU A 568 11.89 7.07 -4.46
C LEU A 568 11.43 6.83 -3.03
N GLU A 569 11.63 5.62 -2.53
CA GLU A 569 11.28 5.21 -1.18
C GLU A 569 12.50 4.74 -0.38
N VAL A 570 12.28 4.54 0.92
CA VAL A 570 13.22 3.86 1.81
C VAL A 570 12.66 2.47 2.05
N HIS A 571 13.50 1.44 1.97
CA HIS A 571 13.06 0.06 2.13
C HIS A 571 13.72 -0.55 3.36
N SER A 572 12.92 -1.09 4.27
CA SER A 572 13.42 -1.78 5.46
C SER A 572 14.12 -3.10 5.08
N LYS A 573 15.12 -3.51 5.89
CA LYS A 573 15.65 -4.88 5.87
C LYS A 573 14.51 -5.92 5.89
N ASN A 574 14.70 -7.01 5.14
CA ASN A 574 13.73 -8.08 4.90
C ASN A 574 12.46 -7.66 4.15
N ALA A 575 12.43 -6.50 3.47
CA ALA A 575 11.37 -6.22 2.52
C ALA A 575 11.44 -7.21 1.36
N GLU A 576 10.26 -7.66 0.90
CA GLU A 576 10.13 -8.63 -0.18
C GLU A 576 10.17 -7.94 -1.55
N ILE A 577 10.78 -8.62 -2.52
CA ILE A 577 10.94 -8.13 -3.89
C ILE A 577 9.90 -8.82 -4.79
N PHE A 578 9.08 -8.03 -5.47
CA PHE A 578 8.02 -8.48 -6.37
C PHE A 578 8.39 -8.24 -7.85
N LEU A 579 7.74 -8.97 -8.76
CA LEU A 579 7.86 -8.69 -10.20
C LEU A 579 7.03 -7.45 -10.55
N GLY A 580 7.69 -6.42 -11.07
CA GLY A 580 7.16 -5.06 -11.05
C GLY A 580 6.04 -4.72 -12.03
N HIS A 581 5.79 -5.53 -13.06
CA HIS A 581 4.77 -5.27 -14.10
C HIS A 581 3.56 -6.21 -14.07
N ARG A 582 3.55 -7.20 -13.17
CA ARG A 582 2.55 -8.27 -13.17
C ARG A 582 1.53 -8.04 -12.06
N LEU A 583 0.26 -8.04 -12.43
CA LEU A 583 -0.88 -7.99 -11.52
C LEU A 583 -1.64 -9.31 -11.61
N ILE A 584 -1.99 -9.91 -10.47
CA ILE A 584 -2.94 -11.01 -10.46
C ILE A 584 -4.34 -10.41 -10.30
N MET A 585 -5.26 -10.80 -11.17
CA MET A 585 -6.57 -10.19 -11.31
C MET A 585 -7.69 -11.21 -11.09
N GLU A 586 -8.76 -10.77 -10.43
CA GLU A 586 -10.08 -11.38 -10.53
C GLU A 586 -10.80 -10.76 -11.74
N ARG A 587 -11.35 -11.63 -12.60
CA ARG A 587 -11.96 -11.28 -13.90
C ARG A 587 -13.46 -11.10 -13.79
N GLY A 588 -14.04 -10.27 -14.65
CA GLY A 588 -15.51 -10.12 -14.74
C GLY A 588 -16.19 -9.80 -13.41
N VAL A 589 -15.54 -8.97 -12.57
CA VAL A 589 -16.10 -8.61 -11.26
C VAL A 589 -17.21 -7.58 -11.44
N LEU A 590 -18.02 -7.39 -10.39
CA LEU A 590 -19.07 -6.35 -10.36
C LEU A 590 -20.05 -6.44 -11.54
N GLY A 591 -20.41 -7.67 -11.94
CA GLY A 591 -21.38 -7.94 -13.01
C GLY A 591 -20.88 -7.74 -14.44
N SER A 592 -19.61 -7.39 -14.64
CA SER A 592 -19.00 -7.32 -15.98
C SER A 592 -18.67 -8.71 -16.53
N GLU A 593 -18.60 -8.85 -17.85
CA GLU A 593 -18.19 -10.10 -18.49
C GLU A 593 -16.68 -10.06 -18.79
N ALA A 594 -15.98 -11.17 -18.54
CA ALA A 594 -14.56 -11.29 -18.86
C ALA A 594 -14.34 -11.30 -20.37
N ALA A 595 -13.48 -10.41 -20.89
CA ALA A 595 -13.24 -10.20 -22.30
C ALA A 595 -11.76 -10.39 -22.68
N GLU A 596 -11.48 -10.47 -23.99
CA GLU A 596 -10.10 -10.44 -24.48
C GLU A 596 -9.68 -9.01 -24.77
N HIS A 597 -8.51 -8.60 -24.27
CA HIS A 597 -7.99 -7.24 -24.45
C HIS A 597 -6.64 -7.27 -25.18
N PRO A 598 -6.46 -6.51 -26.27
CA PRO A 598 -5.18 -6.49 -26.98
C PRO A 598 -4.08 -5.81 -26.16
N SER A 599 -2.82 -6.19 -26.43
CA SER A 599 -1.66 -5.44 -25.96
C SER A 599 -1.76 -3.98 -26.41
N GLY A 600 -1.54 -3.05 -25.47
CA GLY A 600 -1.79 -1.62 -25.66
C GLY A 600 -3.16 -1.11 -25.19
N ALA A 601 -4.10 -2.00 -24.82
CA ALA A 601 -5.38 -1.57 -24.22
C ALA A 601 -5.15 -0.79 -22.92
N LEU A 602 -5.96 0.24 -22.68
CA LEU A 602 -5.83 1.11 -21.51
C LEU A 602 -6.38 0.41 -20.27
N VAL A 603 -5.58 0.42 -19.21
CA VAL A 603 -5.94 -0.06 -17.89
C VAL A 603 -6.15 1.16 -17.01
N LEU A 604 -7.40 1.37 -16.60
CA LEU A 604 -7.86 2.58 -15.92
C LEU A 604 -8.22 2.30 -14.46
N ASN A 605 -8.01 3.29 -13.60
CA ASN A 605 -8.46 3.25 -12.22
C ASN A 605 -9.99 3.31 -12.17
N PHE A 606 -10.64 2.31 -11.55
CA PHE A 606 -12.07 2.35 -11.31
C PHE A 606 -12.31 3.06 -9.96
N PRO A 607 -12.95 4.25 -9.94
CA PRO A 607 -13.09 5.02 -8.71
C PRO A 607 -13.88 4.23 -7.65
N PRO A 608 -13.42 4.20 -6.38
CA PRO A 608 -14.12 3.51 -5.32
C PRO A 608 -15.51 4.14 -5.09
N ALA A 609 -16.47 3.31 -4.70
CA ALA A 609 -17.80 3.80 -4.34
C ALA A 609 -17.69 4.78 -3.16
N PRO A 610 -18.44 5.89 -3.17
CA PRO A 610 -18.43 6.83 -2.08
C PRO A 610 -19.08 6.15 -0.88
N GLU A 611 -18.38 6.16 0.25
CA GLU A 611 -18.97 5.86 1.55
C GLU A 611 -19.88 7.04 1.94
N GLY A 612 -21.01 7.16 1.25
CA GLY A 612 -21.90 8.30 1.41
C GLY A 612 -22.67 8.23 2.73
N PRO A 613 -22.68 9.29 3.55
CA PRO A 613 -23.52 9.34 4.74
C PRO A 613 -25.01 9.26 4.36
N THR A 614 -25.81 8.68 5.25
CA THR A 614 -27.27 8.67 5.10
C THR A 614 -27.79 10.12 5.18
N ILE A 615 -28.51 10.58 4.15
CA ILE A 615 -29.13 11.91 4.17
C ILE A 615 -30.26 11.91 5.23
N THR A 616 -30.09 12.73 6.27
CA THR A 616 -31.08 12.93 7.35
C THR A 616 -31.92 14.21 7.17
N GLN A 617 -31.61 15.05 6.17
CA GLN A 617 -32.35 16.28 5.91
C GLN A 617 -33.71 16.03 5.23
N GLU A 618 -34.74 16.69 5.75
CA GLU A 618 -36.07 16.72 5.17
C GLU A 618 -36.12 17.74 4.01
N ALA A 619 -35.91 17.28 2.77
CA ALA A 619 -36.14 18.08 1.56
C ALA A 619 -37.51 17.76 0.93
N CYS A 620 -38.17 18.74 0.31
CA CYS A 620 -39.48 18.59 -0.32
C CYS A 620 -40.60 17.98 0.56
N GLY A 621 -40.55 18.15 1.88
CA GLY A 621 -41.56 17.62 2.81
C GLY A 621 -41.49 16.11 3.03
N GLN A 622 -40.36 15.47 2.72
CA GLN A 622 -40.09 14.08 3.09
C GLN A 622 -39.95 13.96 4.62
N ARG A 623 -40.48 12.89 5.21
CA ARG A 623 -40.45 12.63 6.66
C ARG A 623 -39.21 11.80 6.99
N ALA A 624 -38.33 12.28 7.87
CA ALA A 624 -37.14 11.54 8.27
C ALA A 624 -37.54 10.20 8.94
N VAL A 625 -36.91 9.10 8.51
CA VAL A 625 -36.90 7.85 9.27
C VAL A 625 -35.80 7.97 10.32
N ALA A 626 -36.08 7.50 11.54
CA ALA A 626 -35.16 7.61 12.67
C ALA A 626 -33.77 7.02 12.33
N PRO A 627 -32.67 7.71 12.71
CA PRO A 627 -31.33 7.29 12.34
C PRO A 627 -30.98 5.94 12.99
N ALA A 628 -30.21 5.12 12.27
CA ALA A 628 -29.43 4.06 12.88
C ALA A 628 -28.33 4.71 13.77
N PRO A 629 -27.83 4.01 14.82
CA PRO A 629 -26.83 4.58 15.72
C PRO A 629 -25.61 5.08 14.95
N GLU A 630 -25.16 6.29 15.25
CA GLU A 630 -23.97 6.90 14.64
C GLU A 630 -22.70 6.16 15.06
N THR A 631 -21.92 5.73 14.07
CA THR A 631 -20.51 5.33 14.24
C THR A 631 -19.67 6.60 14.40
N PRO A 632 -18.67 6.64 15.31
CA PRO A 632 -17.80 7.81 15.47
C PRO A 632 -17.03 8.09 14.18
N ALA A 633 -16.77 9.37 13.90
CA ALA A 633 -15.94 9.83 12.80
C ALA A 633 -14.58 9.11 12.76
N GLY A 634 -14.17 8.68 11.57
CA GLY A 634 -12.89 8.01 11.33
C GLY A 634 -11.66 8.87 11.64
N PRO A 635 -10.48 8.26 11.78
CA PRO A 635 -9.29 8.93 12.28
C PRO A 635 -8.73 9.94 11.27
N THR A 636 -8.51 11.16 11.74
CA THR A 636 -7.63 12.16 11.14
C THR A 636 -6.21 11.60 11.05
N GLN A 637 -5.51 11.84 9.92
CA GLN A 637 -4.10 11.49 9.77
C GLN A 637 -3.26 12.15 10.87
N THR A 638 -2.21 11.45 11.32
CA THR A 638 -1.33 11.96 12.38
C THR A 638 -0.58 13.21 11.88
N PRO A 639 -0.69 14.36 12.57
CA PRO A 639 0.00 15.58 12.17
C PRO A 639 1.52 15.37 12.14
N VAL A 640 2.19 15.88 11.11
CA VAL A 640 3.64 16.05 11.12
C VAL A 640 3.97 17.04 12.24
N ALA A 641 4.71 16.61 13.26
CA ALA A 641 5.06 17.47 14.39
C ALA A 641 5.83 18.71 13.90
N GLY A 642 5.22 19.90 14.04
CA GLY A 642 5.80 21.17 13.62
C GLY A 642 5.32 21.69 12.25
N ALA A 643 4.45 20.97 11.53
CA ALA A 643 3.84 21.47 10.30
C ALA A 643 2.76 22.53 10.59
N GLN A 644 2.77 23.60 9.81
CA GLN A 644 1.72 24.62 9.84
C GLN A 644 0.46 24.08 9.17
N GLU A 645 -0.71 24.32 9.75
CA GLU A 645 -1.98 23.89 9.18
C GLU A 645 -2.64 25.04 8.43
N VAL A 646 -3.09 24.77 7.21
CA VAL A 646 -3.88 25.69 6.40
C VAL A 646 -5.17 24.99 5.99
N VAL A 647 -6.30 25.53 6.39
CA VAL A 647 -7.62 25.04 5.97
C VAL A 647 -7.93 25.64 4.60
N ILE A 648 -8.30 24.81 3.64
CA ILE A 648 -8.72 25.23 2.29
C ILE A 648 -10.19 24.89 2.13
N SER A 649 -11.02 25.91 1.95
CA SER A 649 -12.41 25.74 1.52
C SER A 649 -12.52 25.93 0.02
N LEU A 650 -12.95 24.89 -0.68
CA LEU A 650 -13.28 24.91 -2.10
C LEU A 650 -14.79 25.01 -2.25
N SER A 651 -15.25 25.97 -3.04
CA SER A 651 -16.64 26.06 -3.49
C SER A 651 -16.65 26.52 -4.93
N GLU A 652 -17.82 26.51 -5.58
CA GLU A 652 -17.92 26.95 -6.97
C GLU A 652 -17.24 28.30 -7.17
N TRP A 653 -16.21 28.29 -8.02
CA TRP A 653 -15.46 29.47 -8.43
C TRP A 653 -14.65 30.15 -7.30
N SER A 654 -14.35 29.43 -6.21
CA SER A 654 -13.60 29.97 -5.08
C SER A 654 -12.63 28.94 -4.49
N VAL A 655 -11.41 29.43 -4.19
CA VAL A 655 -10.41 28.75 -3.35
C VAL A 655 -10.12 29.68 -2.18
N SER A 656 -10.37 29.24 -0.94
CA SER A 656 -10.22 30.09 0.25
C SER A 656 -9.29 29.45 1.28
N PRO A 657 -8.03 29.90 1.38
CA PRO A 657 -7.09 29.48 2.41
C PRO A 657 -7.27 30.25 3.73
N ASP A 658 -7.16 29.55 4.85
CA ASP A 658 -7.06 30.11 6.20
C ASP A 658 -5.94 29.40 7.00
N PRO A 659 -4.83 30.07 7.31
CA PRO A 659 -4.48 31.44 6.95
C PRO A 659 -4.04 31.59 5.49
N ALA A 660 -4.17 32.79 4.91
CA ALA A 660 -3.74 33.10 3.53
C ALA A 660 -2.21 33.29 3.37
N THR A 661 -1.46 33.26 4.46
CA THR A 661 0.00 33.42 4.48
C THR A 661 0.59 32.63 5.64
N ILE A 662 1.72 31.97 5.42
CA ILE A 662 2.44 31.17 6.42
C ILE A 662 3.93 31.53 6.48
N ALA A 663 4.62 31.09 7.52
CA ALA A 663 6.08 31.17 7.61
C ALA A 663 6.75 29.98 6.90
N ASP A 664 8.06 30.06 6.69
CA ASP A 664 8.89 28.96 6.19
C ASP A 664 8.74 27.67 7.03
N GLY A 665 8.64 26.52 6.37
CA GLY A 665 8.50 25.19 6.99
C GLY A 665 7.38 24.32 6.41
N PRO A 666 7.28 23.04 6.84
CA PRO A 666 6.30 22.11 6.30
C PRO A 666 4.86 22.60 6.52
N VAL A 667 4.01 22.48 5.50
CA VAL A 667 2.59 22.84 5.55
C VAL A 667 1.70 21.63 5.30
N THR A 668 0.61 21.55 6.06
CA THR A 668 -0.48 20.59 5.85
C THR A 668 -1.72 21.37 5.40
N PHE A 669 -2.17 21.14 4.17
CA PHE A 669 -3.44 21.68 3.67
C PHE A 669 -4.57 20.72 4.00
N GLN A 670 -5.55 21.20 4.77
CA GLN A 670 -6.81 20.51 5.04
C GLN A 670 -7.86 21.01 4.05
N VAL A 671 -8.05 20.28 2.96
CA VAL A 671 -8.87 20.71 1.82
C VAL A 671 -10.27 20.14 1.94
N SER A 672 -11.26 21.01 2.09
CA SER A 672 -12.68 20.66 2.11
C SER A 672 -13.36 21.18 0.85
N ASN A 673 -14.09 20.31 0.17
CA ASN A 673 -15.01 20.73 -0.88
C ASN A 673 -16.37 21.04 -0.25
N GLU A 674 -16.59 22.32 0.05
CA GLU A 674 -17.86 22.89 0.52
C GLU A 674 -18.83 23.20 -0.63
N GLY A 675 -18.32 23.12 -1.86
CA GLY A 675 -19.10 23.18 -3.08
C GLY A 675 -19.75 21.85 -3.41
N VAL A 676 -20.29 21.83 -4.61
CA VAL A 676 -21.13 20.78 -5.17
C VAL A 676 -20.62 20.25 -6.50
N ALA A 677 -19.75 20.98 -7.19
CA ALA A 677 -18.96 20.50 -8.29
C ALA A 677 -17.75 19.71 -7.76
N VAL A 678 -17.28 18.75 -8.56
CA VAL A 678 -15.98 18.13 -8.29
C VAL A 678 -14.91 19.20 -8.40
N HIS A 679 -14.04 19.24 -7.39
CA HIS A 679 -12.89 20.11 -7.40
C HIS A 679 -11.61 19.28 -7.34
N ASN A 680 -10.49 19.90 -7.67
CA ASN A 680 -9.19 19.41 -7.27
C ASN A 680 -8.43 20.59 -6.66
N PHE A 681 -7.25 20.35 -6.12
CA PHE A 681 -6.48 21.38 -5.46
C PHE A 681 -5.04 21.31 -5.95
N ARG A 682 -4.55 22.33 -6.62
CA ARG A 682 -3.18 22.41 -7.12
C ARG A 682 -2.46 23.62 -6.55
N VAL A 683 -1.19 23.45 -6.23
CA VAL A 683 -0.30 24.50 -5.72
C VAL A 683 0.80 24.71 -6.74
N PHE A 684 0.83 25.90 -7.35
CA PHE A 684 1.87 26.31 -8.29
C PHE A 684 2.80 27.33 -7.63
N ALA A 685 4.11 27.11 -7.71
CA ALA A 685 5.09 28.16 -7.44
C ALA A 685 5.26 29.01 -8.71
N THR A 686 5.08 30.32 -8.59
CA THR A 686 5.17 31.23 -9.73
C THR A 686 5.24 32.69 -9.28
N ASP A 687 5.91 33.52 -10.07
CA ASP A 687 5.91 34.98 -9.93
C ASP A 687 4.74 35.65 -10.69
N LEU A 688 3.93 34.87 -11.41
CA LEU A 688 2.79 35.37 -12.16
C LEU A 688 1.63 35.76 -11.24
N ALA A 689 0.81 36.71 -11.70
CA ALA A 689 -0.42 37.06 -11.00
C ALA A 689 -1.40 35.85 -11.02
N PRO A 690 -2.20 35.63 -9.95
CA PRO A 690 -3.10 34.48 -9.84
C PRO A 690 -4.09 34.31 -11.00
N ASP A 691 -4.44 35.39 -11.70
CA ASP A 691 -5.38 35.41 -12.82
C ASP A 691 -4.70 35.31 -14.21
N SER A 692 -3.37 35.14 -14.24
CA SER A 692 -2.54 35.27 -15.43
C SER A 692 -1.66 34.03 -15.70
N LEU A 693 -1.96 32.89 -15.06
CA LEU A 693 -1.28 31.62 -15.32
C LEU A 693 -1.51 31.15 -16.77
N PRO A 694 -0.50 30.53 -17.43
CA PRO A 694 -0.65 29.89 -18.73
C PRO A 694 -1.74 28.82 -18.73
N VAL A 695 -2.53 28.76 -19.80
CA VAL A 695 -3.69 27.85 -19.94
C VAL A 695 -3.55 27.04 -21.23
N ALA A 696 -3.68 25.72 -21.12
CA ALA A 696 -3.79 24.79 -22.24
C ALA A 696 -5.25 24.32 -22.37
N VAL A 697 -5.89 24.69 -23.47
CA VAL A 697 -7.30 24.37 -23.79
C VAL A 697 -8.29 24.96 -22.76
N ASP A 698 -8.57 24.23 -21.69
CA ASP A 698 -9.56 24.56 -20.66
C ASP A 698 -8.98 24.49 -19.24
N ARG A 699 -7.66 24.29 -19.09
CA ARG A 699 -6.96 24.16 -17.80
C ARG A 699 -5.69 25.00 -17.75
N VAL A 700 -5.19 25.29 -16.56
CA VAL A 700 -3.82 25.76 -16.36
C VAL A 700 -2.86 24.73 -16.94
N ASP A 701 -1.92 25.19 -17.76
CA ASP A 701 -0.91 24.36 -18.41
C ASP A 701 0.18 23.96 -17.39
N GLU A 702 0.04 22.78 -16.81
CA GLU A 702 0.96 22.29 -15.77
C GLU A 702 2.37 21.98 -16.30
N GLU A 703 2.53 21.89 -17.62
CA GLU A 703 3.81 21.63 -18.30
C GLU A 703 4.51 22.93 -18.77
N SER A 704 3.93 24.09 -18.48
CA SER A 704 4.50 25.39 -18.82
C SER A 704 5.80 25.65 -18.06
N ASP A 705 6.85 26.08 -18.76
CA ASP A 705 8.15 26.48 -18.19
C ASP A 705 8.10 27.67 -17.21
N GLN A 706 6.95 28.33 -17.11
CA GLN A 706 6.67 29.44 -16.18
C GLN A 706 6.03 29.01 -14.85
N LEU A 707 5.67 27.73 -14.68
CA LEU A 707 4.97 27.19 -13.52
C LEU A 707 5.67 25.95 -12.98
N ASP A 708 5.94 25.92 -11.67
CA ASP A 708 6.35 24.69 -11.00
C ASP A 708 5.18 24.16 -10.18
N VAL A 709 4.71 22.94 -10.47
CA VAL A 709 3.77 22.23 -9.59
C VAL A 709 4.53 21.77 -8.36
N VAL A 710 4.22 22.35 -7.20
CA VAL A 710 4.90 22.02 -5.94
C VAL A 710 4.05 21.16 -5.00
N GLY A 711 2.76 21.00 -5.28
CA GLY A 711 1.91 20.10 -4.50
C GLY A 711 0.42 20.22 -4.82
N GLY A 712 -0.37 19.54 -4.00
CA GLY A 712 -1.83 19.52 -4.09
C GLY A 712 -2.42 18.11 -4.23
N ILE A 713 -3.73 18.08 -4.41
CA ILE A 713 -4.56 16.90 -4.69
C ILE A 713 -4.96 16.98 -6.16
N ALA A 714 -4.29 16.21 -7.02
CA ALA A 714 -4.58 16.18 -8.46
C ALA A 714 -5.91 15.49 -8.80
N GLY A 715 -6.28 14.48 -7.99
CA GLY A 715 -7.52 13.73 -8.12
C GLY A 715 -8.77 14.54 -7.78
N ALA A 716 -9.92 13.97 -8.11
CA ALA A 716 -11.21 14.54 -7.75
C ALA A 716 -11.38 14.60 -6.22
N ILE A 717 -11.82 15.75 -5.73
CA ILE A 717 -12.36 16.00 -4.40
C ILE A 717 -13.87 16.16 -4.61
N PRO A 718 -14.66 15.09 -4.40
CA PRO A 718 -16.11 15.15 -4.54
C PRO A 718 -16.74 16.15 -3.57
N ALA A 719 -17.91 16.65 -3.93
CA ALA A 719 -18.72 17.53 -3.09
C ALA A 719 -18.91 16.96 -1.67
N GLY A 720 -18.75 17.80 -0.65
CA GLY A 720 -18.94 17.43 0.75
C GLY A 720 -17.85 16.52 1.34
N THR A 721 -16.79 16.23 0.58
CA THR A 721 -15.65 15.44 1.06
C THR A 721 -14.49 16.35 1.47
N SER A 722 -13.60 15.83 2.31
CA SER A 722 -12.38 16.52 2.69
C SER A 722 -11.19 15.58 2.51
N GLN A 723 -10.05 16.14 2.12
CA GLN A 723 -8.80 15.44 1.95
C GLN A 723 -7.67 16.29 2.52
N THR A 724 -6.54 15.66 2.83
CA THR A 724 -5.38 16.35 3.42
C THR A 724 -4.16 16.10 2.55
N VAL A 725 -3.34 17.13 2.35
CA VAL A 725 -2.06 17.02 1.64
C VAL A 725 -0.98 17.79 2.36
N ALA A 726 0.15 17.13 2.62
CA ALA A 726 1.35 17.76 3.18
C ALA A 726 2.30 18.17 2.04
N VAL A 727 2.79 19.40 2.10
CA VAL A 727 3.69 19.99 1.10
C VAL A 727 4.80 20.74 1.83
N ASP A 728 6.03 20.67 1.33
CA ASP A 728 7.13 21.51 1.79
C ASP A 728 7.26 22.72 0.86
N LEU A 729 6.98 23.92 1.37
CA LEU A 729 6.96 25.15 0.58
C LEU A 729 8.08 26.09 1.06
N PRO A 730 9.14 26.33 0.27
CA PRO A 730 10.13 27.34 0.61
C PRO A 730 9.51 28.76 0.60
N PRO A 731 10.21 29.79 1.13
CA PRO A 731 9.75 31.16 1.04
C PRO A 731 9.56 31.59 -0.43
N GLY A 732 8.36 32.03 -0.79
CA GLY A 732 7.99 32.27 -2.18
C GLY A 732 6.53 32.61 -2.38
N SER A 733 6.18 32.96 -3.62
CA SER A 733 4.82 33.25 -4.06
C SER A 733 4.22 32.02 -4.76
N TYR A 734 2.97 31.73 -4.39
CA TYR A 734 2.24 30.57 -4.86
C TYR A 734 0.84 30.95 -5.34
N VAL A 735 0.28 30.13 -6.21
CA VAL A 735 -1.13 30.23 -6.61
C VAL A 735 -1.80 28.90 -6.35
N LEU A 736 -2.86 28.93 -5.55
CA LEU A 736 -3.71 27.78 -5.28
C LEU A 736 -4.86 27.77 -6.29
N VAL A 737 -5.08 26.66 -6.97
CA VAL A 737 -6.01 26.57 -8.11
C VAL A 737 -6.83 25.29 -8.03
N CYS A 738 -8.08 25.35 -8.47
CA CYS A 738 -8.77 24.16 -8.97
C CYS A 738 -8.55 24.06 -10.49
N ASN A 739 -7.76 23.08 -10.91
CA ASN A 739 -7.39 22.84 -12.29
C ASN A 739 -8.29 21.82 -13.02
N VAL A 740 -9.52 21.61 -12.54
CA VAL A 740 -10.62 20.95 -13.27
C VAL A 740 -10.98 21.79 -14.51
N PRO A 741 -11.43 21.20 -15.64
CA PRO A 741 -11.74 21.94 -16.85
C PRO A 741 -12.60 23.17 -16.58
N THR A 742 -12.21 24.31 -17.13
CA THR A 742 -12.89 25.60 -17.03
C THR A 742 -12.89 26.25 -15.62
N HIS A 743 -12.52 25.55 -14.54
CA HIS A 743 -12.61 26.08 -13.16
C HIS A 743 -11.64 27.24 -12.89
N TYR A 744 -10.39 27.14 -13.35
CA TYR A 744 -9.44 28.25 -13.26
C TYR A 744 -9.95 29.50 -14.01
N GLN A 745 -10.41 29.30 -15.26
CA GLN A 745 -10.88 30.36 -16.16
C GLN A 745 -12.13 31.08 -15.63
N THR A 746 -12.88 30.42 -14.74
CA THR A 746 -14.09 30.93 -14.09
C THR A 746 -13.82 31.56 -12.72
N GLY A 747 -12.56 31.63 -12.29
CA GLY A 747 -12.13 32.37 -11.11
C GLY A 747 -11.67 31.51 -9.94
N MET A 748 -11.54 30.19 -10.11
CA MET A 748 -11.20 29.27 -9.01
C MET A 748 -9.69 29.21 -8.74
N PHE A 749 -9.15 30.35 -8.33
CA PHE A 749 -7.75 30.53 -7.94
C PHE A 749 -7.60 31.56 -6.81
N VAL A 750 -6.48 31.51 -6.10
CA VAL A 750 -6.10 32.50 -5.10
C VAL A 750 -4.58 32.55 -4.92
N GLY A 751 -4.02 33.74 -4.68
CA GLY A 751 -2.62 33.88 -4.33
C GLY A 751 -2.35 33.45 -2.89
N PHE A 752 -1.22 32.78 -2.66
CA PHE A 752 -0.78 32.30 -1.36
C PHE A 752 0.70 32.63 -1.17
N GLN A 753 1.09 33.06 0.04
CA GLN A 753 2.45 33.54 0.29
C GLN A 753 3.10 32.75 1.42
N VAL A 754 4.34 32.32 1.19
CA VAL A 754 5.23 31.82 2.24
C VAL A 754 6.29 32.87 2.51
N THR A 755 6.47 33.23 3.77
CA THR A 755 7.39 34.28 4.21
C THR A 755 8.63 33.67 4.86
N ALA A 756 9.79 34.30 4.63
CA ALA A 756 11.01 33.95 5.35
C ALA A 756 10.82 34.23 6.87
N PRO A 757 11.47 33.45 7.75
CA PRO A 757 11.29 33.52 9.20
C PRO A 757 11.64 34.87 9.83
#